data_AF-A0AAJ0FAK4-F1
#
_entry.id   AF-A0AAJ0FAK4-F1
#
_cell.length_a   1.000
_cell.length_b   1.000
_cell.length_c   1.000
_cell.angle_alpha   90.00
_cell.angle_beta   90.00
_cell.angle_gamma   90.00
#
_symmetry.space_group_name_H-M   'P 1'
#
loop_
_entity.id
_entity.type
_entity.pdbx_description
1 polymer ?
#
loop_
_entity_poly.entity_id
_entity_poly.type
_entity_poly.pdbx_seq_one_letter_code
_entity_poly.pdbx_strand_id
1 'polypeptide(L)'
;MDSSSSRKRVLLPQPGQSEAIVRPPSTPRTSSLPRKSQKVTVACSECRAKRTKCDSGKPCFRCVRLGLQCHYPQSKTAEVGDLKRKRQESPETPSSVQQLLTLLKTAPADVAARIVQNLREGVSEDEILQLASSSRLTAAPSQTRAARGASPPTRSSFEFGLNVRHANAFPTVFPLHIGEIDLGLLIHGGRQNSQNKQAKKRRPLLASPPPSVFGEAGYESASPHGSPPPQSNQWVDARLGSLDIHRWTNVPISNSFAAEVLSFYFETEHPIVGVFDPDLFLGDLIGYRTRFCSPLLVSSLLAWACGTYSQLRPEARKLSQSFLDEAKTRWNEEAQRDTLTTVAAAVPLNIACNHHGDDRNGLMYLDAAADMGRRLHLFDEGGTSHWHATADRDKYKTAASFAAWGVFGWHTLHYFYFRRKHKIHDGPTLPIPGDQGGPPMPNYMGETFTWVSKFWRVLHEPSRVGNAIYQNLSLSEAEAMFMKLLGLFDGLPSSLQRGPSCAVHVLVLHGWFHTAILDLWRPFLDHDRHTPLPNFPPVGYTPGAAFNASNRQLQRIAYTYRHRFESCQATSFVSPSFLYLINNVIHGGSETREAQFDFLMSVRGYITLARWSPVLVGVIKGSIGLAWQFGVMQRFTCADDLVKEIQDIPDSTDVEEPEYQSLYPVDIGKPPEDIEEVSMEKLAKGFEKIVLQDRENGKKPETDGAKGGNQPVWTADPRDLVLTLSEATDVDAFVEWDP
;
A
#
# COMPACT_ATOMS: atom_id res chain seq x y z
N MET A 1 37.20 -68.87 42.08
CA MET A 1 38.32 -69.58 41.44
C MET A 1 38.68 -68.83 40.17
N ASP A 2 39.86 -68.23 40.18
CA ASP A 2 40.81 -68.12 39.07
C ASP A 2 40.31 -67.78 37.65
N SER A 3 40.63 -66.55 37.23
CA SER A 3 41.83 -66.26 36.42
C SER A 3 41.56 -65.40 35.18
N SER A 4 42.56 -64.54 34.91
CA SER A 4 43.10 -64.23 33.59
C SER A 4 42.19 -63.44 32.62
N SER A 5 42.63 -62.45 31.85
CA SER A 5 43.86 -61.69 31.69
C SER A 5 43.55 -60.69 30.57
N SER A 6 44.20 -59.52 30.62
CA SER A 6 44.47 -58.65 29.47
C SER A 6 43.33 -57.84 28.85
N ARG A 7 43.21 -56.58 29.29
CA ARG A 7 43.24 -55.38 28.41
C ARG A 7 43.89 -54.21 29.18
N LYS A 8 45.16 -53.93 28.86
CA LYS A 8 45.91 -52.69 29.20
C LYS A 8 45.46 -51.59 28.22
N ARG A 9 45.44 -50.28 28.49
CA ARG A 9 45.55 -49.42 29.67
C ARG A 9 45.08 -48.03 29.20
N VAL A 10 44.16 -47.41 29.92
CA VAL A 10 44.00 -45.94 30.01
C VAL A 10 44.79 -45.52 31.25
N LEU A 11 45.56 -44.42 31.19
CA LEU A 11 46.12 -43.80 32.40
C LEU A 11 46.09 -42.26 32.33
N LEU A 12 45.44 -41.72 33.37
CA LEU A 12 45.33 -40.36 33.87
C LEU A 12 46.57 -40.04 34.79
N PRO A 13 46.67 -38.89 35.52
CA PRO A 13 47.86 -38.01 35.62
C PRO A 13 48.74 -38.09 36.91
N GLN A 14 49.90 -37.39 36.85
CA GLN A 14 50.74 -36.71 37.89
C GLN A 14 51.29 -37.52 39.10
N PRO A 15 52.20 -37.02 39.99
CA PRO A 15 53.32 -36.04 39.93
C PRO A 15 54.61 -36.54 40.68
N GLY A 16 55.69 -35.73 40.79
CA GLY A 16 56.51 -35.74 42.03
C GLY A 16 58.03 -35.43 41.95
N GLN A 17 58.48 -34.75 43.01
CA GLN A 17 59.85 -34.52 43.55
C GLN A 17 60.66 -33.34 42.98
N SER A 18 61.33 -32.48 43.75
CA SER A 18 61.38 -32.18 45.20
C SER A 18 62.17 -30.87 45.39
N GLU A 19 61.91 -30.21 46.52
CA GLU A 19 62.82 -29.37 47.33
C GLU A 19 63.26 -27.93 46.98
N ALA A 20 63.24 -27.16 48.08
CA ALA A 20 64.05 -25.99 48.47
C ALA A 20 63.73 -24.59 47.89
N ILE A 21 63.20 -23.78 48.80
CA ILE A 21 62.95 -22.34 48.80
C ILE A 21 64.27 -21.55 48.68
N VAL A 22 64.30 -20.44 47.90
CA VAL A 22 64.98 -19.12 48.20
C VAL A 22 64.97 -18.19 46.96
N ARG A 23 64.73 -16.88 47.20
CA ARG A 23 64.75 -15.70 46.28
C ARG A 23 66.13 -15.46 45.61
N PRO A 24 66.37 -14.30 44.96
CA PRO A 24 65.89 -13.71 43.70
C PRO A 24 67.05 -13.61 42.65
N PRO A 25 66.86 -12.99 41.45
CA PRO A 25 67.85 -13.01 40.38
C PRO A 25 68.78 -11.78 40.39
N SER A 26 70.05 -11.97 40.00
CA SER A 26 70.94 -10.85 39.63
C SER A 26 72.10 -11.23 38.69
N THR A 27 72.08 -10.61 37.50
CA THR A 27 73.21 -10.02 36.73
C THR A 27 74.13 -10.93 35.89
N PRO A 28 75.00 -10.42 34.95
CA PRO A 28 75.22 -9.03 34.50
C PRO A 28 75.44 -8.76 32.98
N ARG A 29 75.17 -7.50 32.60
CA ARG A 29 75.93 -6.49 31.80
C ARG A 29 76.85 -6.87 30.61
N THR A 30 76.67 -6.09 29.53
CA THR A 30 77.62 -5.14 28.87
C THR A 30 76.83 -4.37 27.79
N SER A 31 77.03 -3.12 27.37
CA SER A 31 77.86 -1.95 27.70
C SER A 31 77.26 -0.74 26.95
N SER A 32 77.46 0.47 27.47
CA SER A 32 76.85 1.77 27.13
C SER A 32 77.42 2.51 25.91
N LEU A 33 76.60 3.37 25.26
CA LEU A 33 76.85 4.78 24.85
C LEU A 33 75.47 5.50 24.57
N PRO A 34 75.35 6.86 24.62
CA PRO A 34 74.37 7.51 25.50
C PRO A 34 73.13 8.09 24.81
N ARG A 35 71.93 7.88 25.38
CA ARG A 35 70.74 8.68 25.05
C ARG A 35 70.49 9.75 26.12
N LYS A 36 70.50 11.01 25.67
CA LYS A 36 70.33 12.24 26.44
C LYS A 36 69.09 12.21 27.34
N SER A 37 69.23 12.77 28.54
CA SER A 37 68.23 12.75 29.61
C SER A 37 66.93 13.45 29.22
N GLN A 38 65.81 12.73 29.28
CA GLN A 38 64.49 13.36 29.26
C GLN A 38 64.24 14.05 30.61
N LYS A 39 64.03 15.37 30.57
CA LYS A 39 63.61 16.16 31.73
C LYS A 39 62.22 15.71 32.16
N VAL A 40 62.12 15.20 33.38
CA VAL A 40 60.86 14.84 34.03
C VAL A 40 60.18 16.12 34.52
N THR A 41 58.96 16.38 34.06
CA THR A 41 58.20 17.61 34.39
C THR A 41 57.24 17.45 35.56
N VAL A 42 56.87 16.23 35.98
CA VAL A 42 56.04 15.98 37.18
C VAL A 42 56.56 14.74 37.91
N ALA A 43 56.94 14.90 39.18
CA ALA A 43 57.30 13.79 40.07
C ALA A 43 56.06 13.28 40.83
N CYS A 44 56.03 11.99 41.20
CA CYS A 44 55.00 11.45 42.08
C CYS A 44 55.05 12.11 43.47
N SER A 45 53.95 12.03 44.23
CA SER A 45 53.82 12.62 45.57
C SER A 45 54.94 12.19 46.52
N GLU A 46 55.31 10.91 46.53
CA GLU A 46 56.36 10.37 47.41
C GLU A 46 57.77 10.87 47.06
N CYS A 47 58.12 10.89 45.78
CA CYS A 47 59.41 11.41 45.35
C CYS A 47 59.50 12.93 45.54
N ARG A 48 58.35 13.63 45.40
CA ARG A 48 58.23 15.06 45.69
C ARG A 48 58.37 15.36 47.19
N ALA A 49 57.72 14.60 48.06
CA ALA A 49 57.79 14.76 49.51
C ALA A 49 59.22 14.52 50.06
N LYS A 50 59.92 13.52 49.52
CA LYS A 50 61.30 13.19 49.93
C LYS A 50 62.39 13.96 49.17
N ARG A 51 62.02 14.96 48.34
CA ARG A 51 62.93 15.80 47.53
C ARG A 51 63.99 15.01 46.77
N THR A 52 63.56 13.95 46.10
CA THR A 52 64.47 13.03 45.41
C THR A 52 64.07 12.80 43.97
N LYS A 53 65.02 12.33 43.16
CA LYS A 53 64.82 12.18 41.71
C LYS A 53 63.77 11.11 41.41
N CYS A 54 62.73 11.48 40.68
CA CYS A 54 61.69 10.60 40.15
C CYS A 54 61.98 10.29 38.68
N ASP A 55 61.80 9.04 38.29
CA ASP A 55 62.02 8.53 36.93
C ASP A 55 60.76 8.53 36.05
N SER A 56 59.60 8.93 36.59
CA SER A 56 58.30 9.06 35.87
C SER A 56 57.66 7.77 35.37
N GLY A 57 58.22 6.59 35.67
CA GLY A 57 57.52 5.32 35.46
C GLY A 57 56.22 5.29 36.28
N LYS A 58 55.18 4.59 35.82
CA LYS A 58 53.92 4.42 36.55
C LYS A 58 53.71 2.93 36.88
N PRO A 59 53.99 2.47 38.12
CA PRO A 59 54.63 3.19 39.24
C PRO A 59 56.14 3.44 39.02
N CYS A 60 56.73 4.44 39.69
CA CYS A 60 58.12 4.85 39.47
C CYS A 60 59.10 3.87 40.13
N PHE A 61 60.29 3.66 39.54
CA PHE A 61 61.21 2.60 39.95
C PHE A 61 61.63 2.70 41.43
N ARG A 62 61.77 3.93 41.94
CA ARG A 62 62.09 4.16 43.34
C ARG A 62 60.99 3.71 44.29
N CYS A 63 59.73 4.02 43.99
CA CYS A 63 58.59 3.62 44.83
C CYS A 63 58.43 2.09 44.84
N VAL A 64 58.64 1.43 43.68
CA VAL A 64 58.64 -0.04 43.58
C VAL A 64 59.72 -0.67 44.45
N ARG A 65 60.95 -0.17 44.40
CA ARG A 65 62.08 -0.72 45.18
C ARG A 65 61.93 -0.57 46.69
N LEU A 66 61.24 0.47 47.14
CA LEU A 66 61.05 0.77 48.57
C LEU A 66 59.73 0.25 49.13
N GLY A 67 58.90 -0.43 48.31
CA GLY A 67 57.60 -0.93 48.73
C GLY A 67 56.57 0.15 49.06
N LEU A 68 56.68 1.34 48.45
CA LEU A 68 55.82 2.49 48.71
C LEU A 68 54.74 2.65 47.63
N GLN A 69 53.56 3.14 48.02
CA GLN A 69 52.45 3.40 47.09
C GLN A 69 52.71 4.68 46.26
N CYS A 70 52.71 4.58 44.93
CA CYS A 70 53.12 5.67 44.03
C CYS A 70 51.90 6.41 43.44
N HIS A 71 51.66 7.67 43.83
CA HIS A 71 50.52 8.47 43.35
C HIS A 71 50.98 9.77 42.64
N TYR A 72 50.30 10.15 41.56
CA TYR A 72 50.53 11.40 40.83
C TYR A 72 49.32 12.33 40.99
N PRO A 73 49.50 13.59 41.42
CA PRO A 73 48.38 14.50 41.64
C PRO A 73 47.71 14.91 40.32
N GLN A 74 46.39 14.76 40.24
CA GLN A 74 45.56 15.34 39.17
C GLN A 74 45.14 16.76 39.56
N SER A 75 45.70 17.77 38.90
CA SER A 75 45.42 19.18 39.19
C SER A 75 44.27 19.69 38.32
N LYS A 76 43.08 19.86 38.90
CA LYS A 76 42.00 20.69 38.35
C LYS A 76 42.18 22.14 38.84
N THR A 77 41.85 23.09 37.96
CA THR A 77 41.63 24.54 38.16
C THR A 77 42.81 25.43 38.57
N ALA A 78 43.36 26.11 37.57
CA ALA A 78 43.79 27.51 37.63
C ALA A 78 43.56 28.11 36.23
N GLU A 79 42.29 28.29 35.90
CA GLU A 79 41.81 29.10 34.77
C GLU A 79 42.03 30.59 35.08
N VAL A 80 42.01 31.40 34.02
CA VAL A 80 42.01 32.88 34.04
C VAL A 80 43.41 33.51 34.20
N GLY A 81 44.20 33.51 33.12
CA GLY A 81 45.39 34.36 33.04
C GLY A 81 46.20 34.25 31.75
N ASP A 82 46.40 33.05 31.21
CA ASP A 82 47.41 32.81 30.16
C ASP A 82 46.85 32.58 28.73
N LEU A 83 45.53 32.71 28.55
CA LEU A 83 44.88 32.55 27.23
C LEU A 83 45.15 33.72 26.25
N LYS A 84 45.86 34.78 26.67
CA LYS A 84 46.17 35.92 25.79
C LYS A 84 47.56 35.88 25.13
N ARG A 85 48.45 34.95 25.48
CA ARG A 85 49.85 34.98 24.98
C ARG A 85 50.32 33.78 24.15
N LYS A 86 49.45 32.79 23.89
CA LYS A 86 49.78 31.60 23.07
C LYS A 86 48.89 31.39 21.84
N ARG A 87 48.12 32.41 21.44
CA ARG A 87 47.34 32.43 20.19
C ARG A 87 48.13 32.96 18.98
N GLN A 88 49.44 33.06 19.11
CA GLN A 88 50.34 33.37 18.01
C GLN A 88 51.36 32.23 17.99
N GLU A 89 51.43 31.55 16.85
CA GLU A 89 52.44 30.55 16.47
C GLU A 89 52.13 29.07 16.78
N SER A 90 51.11 28.52 16.11
CA SER A 90 51.16 27.21 15.43
C SER A 90 49.92 27.04 14.52
N PRO A 91 50.05 26.62 13.25
CA PRO A 91 48.89 26.40 12.38
C PRO A 91 48.16 25.13 12.83
N GLU A 92 46.97 25.28 13.41
CA GLU A 92 46.12 24.16 13.81
C GLU A 92 45.58 23.44 12.57
N THR A 93 45.92 22.16 12.39
CA THR A 93 45.13 21.26 11.54
C THR A 93 43.72 21.20 12.14
N PRO A 94 42.66 21.53 11.38
CA PRO A 94 41.31 21.58 11.92
C PRO A 94 40.86 20.20 12.39
N SER A 95 40.24 20.12 13.58
CA SER A 95 39.70 18.87 14.11
C SER A 95 38.63 18.28 13.19
N SER A 96 38.39 16.95 13.24
CA SER A 96 37.37 16.28 12.43
C SER A 96 35.99 16.94 12.57
N VAL A 97 35.65 17.39 13.79
CA VAL A 97 34.43 18.17 14.05
C VAL A 97 34.43 19.52 13.33
N GLN A 98 35.55 20.25 13.29
CA GLN A 98 35.65 21.52 12.55
C GLN A 98 35.59 21.31 11.04
N GLN A 99 36.19 20.24 10.53
CA GLN A 99 36.11 19.88 9.11
C GLN A 99 34.68 19.51 8.73
N LEU A 100 34.00 18.73 9.57
CA LEU A 100 32.61 18.33 9.37
C LEU A 100 31.65 19.51 9.44
N LEU A 101 31.85 20.43 10.40
CA LEU A 101 31.09 21.67 10.50
C LEU A 101 31.32 22.59 9.29
N THR A 102 32.56 22.63 8.79
CA THR A 102 32.88 23.37 7.56
C THR A 102 32.16 22.75 6.37
N LEU A 103 32.20 21.42 6.25
CA LEU A 103 31.51 20.69 5.20
C LEU A 103 29.98 20.89 5.27
N LEU A 104 29.38 20.89 6.46
CA LEU A 104 27.96 21.19 6.64
C LEU A 104 27.59 22.62 6.24
N LYS A 105 28.52 23.58 6.36
CA LYS A 105 28.31 24.98 5.98
C LYS A 105 28.54 25.24 4.48
N THR A 106 29.42 24.48 3.83
CA THR A 106 29.84 24.74 2.46
C THR A 106 29.25 23.76 1.44
N ALA A 107 28.77 22.59 1.87
CA ALA A 107 28.21 21.60 0.97
C ALA A 107 26.79 21.98 0.50
N PRO A 108 26.37 21.50 -0.69
CA PRO A 108 24.98 21.56 -1.14
C PRO A 108 23.99 20.97 -0.13
N ALA A 109 22.75 21.47 -0.11
CA ALA A 109 21.75 21.11 0.90
C ALA A 109 21.45 19.60 0.98
N ASP A 110 21.48 18.90 -0.15
CA ASP A 110 21.30 17.44 -0.24
C ASP A 110 22.48 16.67 0.37
N VAL A 111 23.71 17.17 0.21
CA VAL A 111 24.91 16.58 0.81
C VAL A 111 24.94 16.85 2.32
N ALA A 112 24.57 18.07 2.74
CA ALA A 112 24.46 18.43 4.15
C ALA A 112 23.39 17.59 4.87
N ALA A 113 22.23 17.36 4.25
CA ALA A 113 21.16 16.52 4.81
C ALA A 113 21.62 15.07 5.01
N ARG A 114 22.36 14.49 4.05
CA ARG A 114 22.94 13.14 4.18
C ARG A 114 24.00 13.04 5.27
N ILE A 115 24.82 14.08 5.43
CA ILE A 115 25.80 14.17 6.53
C ILE A 115 25.08 14.15 7.88
N VAL A 116 24.01 14.94 8.03
CA VAL A 116 23.19 14.96 9.25
C VAL A 116 22.50 13.62 9.51
N GLN A 117 22.01 12.94 8.46
CA GLN A 117 21.39 11.63 8.59
C GLN A 117 22.39 10.57 9.08
N ASN A 118 23.59 10.51 8.49
CA ASN A 118 24.63 9.57 8.91
C ASN A 118 25.07 9.80 10.37
N LEU A 119 25.11 11.07 10.82
CA LEU A 119 25.37 11.40 12.23
C LEU A 119 24.26 10.88 13.16
N ARG A 120 22.98 10.94 12.74
CA ARG A 120 21.85 10.41 13.51
C ARG A 120 21.84 8.89 13.58
N GLU A 121 22.35 8.22 12.55
CA GLU A 121 22.50 6.76 12.48
C GLU A 121 23.75 6.25 13.22
N GLY A 122 24.55 7.14 13.81
CA GLY A 122 25.69 6.80 14.66
C GLY A 122 27.00 6.54 13.91
N VAL A 123 27.11 6.96 12.64
CA VAL A 123 28.34 6.84 11.84
C VAL A 123 29.40 7.82 12.36
N SER A 124 30.66 7.38 12.45
CA SER A 124 31.74 8.19 13.03
C SER A 124 32.13 9.39 12.16
N GLU A 125 32.57 10.47 12.80
CA GLU A 125 32.92 11.74 12.13
C GLU A 125 34.02 11.57 11.07
N ASP A 126 35.04 10.75 11.36
CA ASP A 126 36.14 10.45 10.44
C ASP A 126 35.67 9.62 9.23
N GLU A 127 34.72 8.72 9.43
CA GLU A 127 34.16 7.87 8.38
C GLU A 127 33.26 8.67 7.44
N ILE A 128 32.50 9.64 7.97
CA ILE A 128 31.71 10.59 7.17
C ILE A 128 32.64 11.48 6.33
N LEU A 129 33.75 11.96 6.90
CA LEU A 129 34.75 12.74 6.17
C LEU A 129 35.44 11.92 5.07
N GLN A 130 35.68 10.62 5.30
CA GLN A 130 36.18 9.70 4.26
C GLN A 130 35.16 9.44 3.15
N LEU A 131 33.87 9.31 3.48
CA LEU A 131 32.79 9.16 2.50
C LEU A 131 32.59 10.45 1.67
N ALA A 132 32.84 11.61 2.26
CA ALA A 132 32.82 12.91 1.59
C ALA A 132 34.01 13.08 0.62
N SER A 133 35.22 12.71 1.06
CA SER A 133 36.42 12.79 0.22
C SER A 133 36.45 11.75 -0.90
N SER A 134 35.76 10.61 -0.73
CA SER A 134 35.61 9.55 -1.74
C SER A 134 34.48 9.82 -2.75
N SER A 135 33.90 11.02 -2.76
CA SER A 135 32.79 11.45 -3.62
C SER A 135 31.50 10.60 -3.57
N ARG A 136 31.34 9.74 -2.55
CA ARG A 136 30.11 8.93 -2.37
C ARG A 136 28.98 9.73 -1.72
N LEU A 137 29.32 10.72 -0.90
CA LEU A 137 28.35 11.73 -0.40
C LEU A 137 28.06 12.82 -1.42
N THR A 138 28.97 13.04 -2.37
CA THR A 138 28.82 13.98 -3.47
C THR A 138 28.60 13.21 -4.77
N ALA A 139 27.64 12.27 -4.80
CA ALA A 139 27.18 11.73 -6.07
C ALA A 139 26.77 12.95 -6.91
N ALA A 140 27.63 13.33 -7.84
CA ALA A 140 27.58 14.64 -8.43
C ALA A 140 26.20 14.79 -9.11
N PRO A 141 25.65 16.01 -9.26
CA PRO A 141 24.48 16.22 -10.10
C PRO A 141 24.62 15.54 -11.48
N SER A 142 25.85 15.35 -11.97
CA SER A 142 26.19 14.58 -13.16
C SER A 142 26.00 13.05 -13.02
N GLN A 143 26.23 12.43 -11.87
CA GLN A 143 25.99 11.00 -11.64
C GLN A 143 24.50 10.69 -11.48
N THR A 144 23.74 11.54 -10.78
CA THR A 144 22.27 11.42 -10.72
C THR A 144 21.64 11.70 -12.08
N ARG A 145 22.18 12.67 -12.84
CA ARG A 145 21.76 12.93 -14.23
C ARG A 145 22.17 11.79 -15.18
N ALA A 146 23.33 11.18 -14.99
CA ALA A 146 23.78 10.02 -15.77
C ALA A 146 22.96 8.76 -15.42
N ALA A 147 22.67 8.51 -14.15
CA ALA A 147 21.79 7.43 -13.71
C ALA A 147 20.35 7.63 -14.20
N ARG A 148 19.85 8.88 -14.20
CA ARG A 148 18.56 9.23 -14.80
C ARG A 148 18.58 9.10 -16.33
N GLY A 149 19.70 9.41 -16.98
CA GLY A 149 19.89 9.23 -18.42
C GLY A 149 20.01 7.76 -18.86
N ALA A 150 20.32 6.85 -17.93
CA ALA A 150 20.37 5.41 -18.15
C ALA A 150 19.12 4.66 -17.65
N SER A 151 18.18 5.35 -16.99
CA SER A 151 16.93 4.80 -16.48
C SER A 151 15.76 5.16 -17.40
N PRO A 152 14.63 4.43 -17.35
CA PRO A 152 13.42 4.81 -18.08
C PRO A 152 13.03 6.26 -17.78
N PRO A 153 12.44 7.00 -18.75
CA PRO A 153 12.26 8.43 -18.63
C PRO A 153 11.33 8.77 -17.47
N THR A 154 11.92 9.25 -16.37
CA THR A 154 11.20 9.91 -15.28
C THR A 154 11.03 11.38 -15.64
N ARG A 155 9.85 11.95 -15.42
CA ARG A 155 9.59 13.36 -15.76
C ARG A 155 10.13 14.33 -14.72
N SER A 156 10.48 13.87 -13.51
CA SER A 156 11.10 14.71 -12.47
C SER A 156 12.17 13.99 -11.66
N SER A 157 13.07 14.75 -11.03
CA SER A 157 14.05 14.23 -10.05
C SER A 157 13.37 13.62 -8.83
N PHE A 158 12.19 14.13 -8.48
CA PHE A 158 11.34 13.61 -7.41
C PHE A 158 10.87 12.19 -7.69
N GLU A 159 10.29 11.98 -8.88
CA GLU A 159 9.80 10.68 -9.31
C GLU A 159 10.94 9.67 -9.39
N PHE A 160 12.10 10.06 -9.92
CA PHE A 160 13.28 9.21 -9.87
C PHE A 160 13.68 8.83 -8.42
N GLY A 161 13.65 9.79 -7.50
CA GLY A 161 13.90 9.54 -6.08
C GLY A 161 12.93 8.54 -5.48
N LEU A 162 11.63 8.65 -5.79
CA LEU A 162 10.62 7.69 -5.37
C LEU A 162 10.84 6.31 -5.97
N ASN A 163 11.16 6.22 -7.26
CA ASN A 163 11.40 4.94 -7.92
C ASN A 163 12.56 4.17 -7.30
N VAL A 164 13.62 4.87 -6.89
CA VAL A 164 14.81 4.25 -6.30
C VAL A 164 14.57 3.84 -4.84
N ARG A 165 13.91 4.69 -4.04
CA ARG A 165 13.78 4.48 -2.59
C ARG A 165 12.53 3.69 -2.20
N HIS A 166 11.48 3.81 -2.99
CA HIS A 166 10.14 3.31 -2.69
C HIS A 166 9.60 2.46 -3.85
N ALA A 167 10.43 1.55 -4.38
CA ALA A 167 10.12 0.77 -5.58
C ALA A 167 8.84 -0.08 -5.48
N ASN A 168 8.44 -0.47 -4.27
CA ASN A 168 7.18 -1.19 -4.06
C ASN A 168 5.96 -0.29 -4.31
N ALA A 169 5.99 0.96 -3.82
CA ALA A 169 4.91 1.94 -4.01
C ALA A 169 4.97 2.63 -5.39
N PHE A 170 6.18 2.95 -5.83
CA PHE A 170 6.49 3.68 -7.05
C PHE A 170 7.44 2.86 -7.95
N PRO A 171 7.03 1.68 -8.44
CA PRO A 171 7.79 0.95 -9.45
C PRO A 171 7.97 1.83 -10.69
N THR A 172 9.09 1.61 -11.38
CA THR A 172 9.37 2.36 -12.61
C THR A 172 8.30 2.08 -13.66
N VAL A 173 7.63 3.13 -14.13
CA VAL A 173 6.59 3.04 -15.16
C VAL A 173 7.25 3.25 -16.52
N PHE A 174 7.36 2.16 -17.29
CA PHE A 174 7.85 2.23 -18.66
C PHE A 174 6.79 2.83 -19.58
N PRO A 175 7.18 3.70 -20.54
CA PRO A 175 6.28 4.14 -21.60
C PRO A 175 5.62 2.93 -22.32
N LEU A 176 4.31 2.98 -22.60
CA LEU A 176 3.63 2.02 -23.47
C LEU A 176 3.83 2.40 -24.93
N HIS A 177 4.49 1.55 -25.72
CA HIS A 177 4.51 1.74 -27.17
C HIS A 177 3.09 1.69 -27.74
N ILE A 178 2.79 2.54 -28.73
CA ILE A 178 1.43 2.62 -29.33
C ILE A 178 0.94 1.24 -29.81
N GLY A 179 1.85 0.38 -30.29
CA GLY A 179 1.53 -1.00 -30.69
C GLY A 179 1.23 -1.96 -29.53
N GLU A 180 1.58 -1.61 -28.29
CA GLU A 180 1.34 -2.40 -27.08
C GLU A 180 0.10 -1.93 -26.31
N ILE A 181 -0.46 -0.78 -26.66
CA ILE A 181 -1.70 -0.28 -26.07
C ILE A 181 -2.86 -1.14 -26.58
N ASP A 182 -3.61 -1.75 -25.66
CA ASP A 182 -4.86 -2.44 -26.00
C ASP A 182 -5.94 -1.41 -26.35
N LEU A 183 -6.00 -1.07 -27.63
CA LEU A 183 -6.97 -0.13 -28.20
C LEU A 183 -8.41 -0.62 -28.05
N GLY A 184 -8.62 -1.92 -27.84
CA GLY A 184 -9.92 -2.48 -27.51
C GLY A 184 -10.51 -1.92 -26.22
N LEU A 185 -9.68 -1.34 -25.34
CA LEU A 185 -10.15 -0.64 -24.13
C LEU A 185 -10.83 0.71 -24.42
N LEU A 186 -10.61 1.26 -25.62
CA LEU A 186 -11.21 2.50 -26.13
C LEU A 186 -12.28 2.25 -27.20
N ILE A 187 -12.67 1.01 -27.50
CA ILE A 187 -13.64 0.74 -28.57
C ILE A 187 -14.85 0.01 -27.99
N HIS A 188 -16.04 0.55 -28.26
CA HIS A 188 -17.31 -0.07 -27.89
C HIS A 188 -17.50 -1.42 -28.61
N GLY A 189 -17.92 -2.46 -27.87
CA GLY A 189 -18.31 -3.77 -28.45
C GLY A 189 -17.18 -4.64 -29.05
N GLY A 190 -15.95 -4.13 -29.22
CA GLY A 190 -14.86 -4.85 -29.90
C GLY A 190 -14.46 -6.19 -29.27
N ARG A 191 -14.64 -6.35 -27.95
CA ARG A 191 -14.39 -7.63 -27.26
C ARG A 191 -15.51 -8.66 -27.46
N GLN A 192 -16.76 -8.27 -27.70
CA GLN A 192 -17.87 -9.24 -27.80
C GLN A 192 -17.76 -10.15 -29.05
N ASN A 193 -17.31 -9.61 -30.19
CA ASN A 193 -17.25 -10.38 -31.45
C ASN A 193 -15.99 -11.27 -31.58
N SER A 194 -14.84 -10.86 -31.03
CA SER A 194 -13.63 -11.71 -31.02
C SER A 194 -13.67 -12.79 -29.93
N GLN A 195 -14.36 -12.53 -28.80
CA GLN A 195 -14.41 -13.48 -27.68
C GLN A 195 -15.39 -14.64 -27.91
N ASN A 196 -16.44 -14.48 -28.72
CA ASN A 196 -17.33 -15.61 -29.06
C ASN A 196 -16.61 -16.77 -29.79
N LYS A 197 -15.44 -16.51 -30.40
CA LYS A 197 -14.59 -17.55 -31.02
C LYS A 197 -13.53 -18.16 -30.08
N GLN A 198 -13.12 -17.47 -29.01
CA GLN A 198 -12.12 -17.97 -28.05
C GLN A 198 -12.71 -18.46 -26.72
N ALA A 199 -13.87 -17.96 -26.29
CA ALA A 199 -14.56 -18.38 -25.06
C ALA A 199 -15.02 -19.85 -25.11
N LYS A 200 -15.23 -20.42 -26.30
CA LYS A 200 -15.49 -21.86 -26.47
C LYS A 200 -14.25 -22.74 -26.25
N LYS A 201 -13.04 -22.18 -26.08
CA LYS A 201 -11.79 -22.93 -25.94
C LYS A 201 -10.99 -22.65 -24.66
N ARG A 202 -11.39 -21.70 -23.81
CA ARG A 202 -10.70 -21.41 -22.56
C ARG A 202 -11.66 -21.43 -21.37
N ARG A 203 -11.54 -22.46 -20.52
CA ARG A 203 -12.00 -22.39 -19.14
C ARG A 203 -11.27 -21.24 -18.43
N PRO A 204 -11.88 -20.57 -17.42
CA PRO A 204 -11.12 -19.74 -16.50
C PRO A 204 -10.07 -20.64 -15.87
N LEU A 205 -8.78 -20.32 -16.05
CA LEU A 205 -7.74 -20.96 -15.27
C LEU A 205 -7.96 -20.45 -13.84
N LEU A 206 -8.39 -21.35 -12.94
CA LEU A 206 -8.22 -21.13 -11.50
C LEU A 206 -6.78 -20.67 -11.28
N ALA A 207 -6.59 -19.59 -10.53
CA ALA A 207 -5.27 -19.13 -10.16
C ALA A 207 -4.56 -20.29 -9.46
N SER A 208 -3.51 -20.83 -10.09
CA SER A 208 -2.66 -21.82 -9.43
C SER A 208 -1.92 -21.11 -8.29
N PRO A 209 -1.77 -21.74 -7.11
CA PRO A 209 -0.95 -21.17 -6.04
C PRO A 209 0.49 -20.96 -6.53
N PRO A 210 1.22 -19.98 -5.99
CA PRO A 210 2.60 -19.73 -6.39
C PRO A 210 3.46 -20.98 -6.12
N PRO A 211 4.44 -21.31 -6.98
CA PRO A 211 5.29 -22.47 -6.77
C PRO A 211 6.11 -22.27 -5.49
N SER A 212 5.95 -23.20 -4.54
CA SER A 212 6.78 -23.28 -3.35
C SER A 212 8.22 -23.59 -3.76
N VAL A 213 9.13 -22.65 -3.50
CA VAL A 213 10.57 -22.86 -3.61
C VAL A 213 11.01 -23.64 -2.37
N PHE A 214 11.40 -24.92 -2.50
CA PHE A 214 12.50 -25.58 -1.77
C PHE A 214 12.65 -27.05 -2.20
N GLY A 215 13.89 -27.47 -2.51
CA GLY A 215 14.37 -28.86 -2.39
C GLY A 215 14.77 -29.57 -3.68
N GLU A 216 16.07 -29.62 -3.96
CA GLU A 216 16.71 -30.35 -5.06
C GLU A 216 16.58 -31.88 -4.97
N ALA A 217 16.55 -32.48 -6.17
CA ALA A 217 17.17 -33.73 -6.61
C ALA A 217 16.66 -35.09 -6.07
N GLY A 218 15.82 -35.72 -6.90
CA GLY A 218 15.69 -37.17 -7.02
C GLY A 218 15.20 -37.50 -8.43
N TYR A 219 16.14 -37.83 -9.33
CA TYR A 219 15.82 -38.31 -10.68
C TYR A 219 15.31 -39.75 -10.56
N GLU A 220 14.17 -40.06 -11.14
CA GLU A 220 13.89 -41.40 -11.63
C GLU A 220 12.83 -41.34 -12.73
N SER A 221 13.17 -41.93 -13.86
CA SER A 221 12.48 -41.86 -15.14
C SER A 221 11.59 -43.09 -15.29
N ALA A 222 10.29 -42.92 -15.56
CA ALA A 222 9.44 -44.00 -16.08
C ALA A 222 8.25 -43.48 -16.91
N SER A 223 8.09 -44.16 -18.04
CA SER A 223 7.24 -44.00 -19.24
C SER A 223 5.70 -43.85 -19.09
N PRO A 224 4.99 -43.57 -20.22
CA PRO A 224 3.68 -42.90 -20.25
C PRO A 224 2.51 -43.87 -20.48
N HIS A 225 1.59 -44.03 -19.52
CA HIS A 225 0.27 -44.60 -19.80
C HIS A 225 -0.79 -44.09 -18.81
N GLY A 226 -1.92 -43.62 -19.36
CA GLY A 226 -3.16 -43.38 -18.64
C GLY A 226 -3.35 -41.95 -18.16
N SER A 227 -3.89 -41.09 -19.03
CA SER A 227 -4.55 -39.86 -18.55
C SER A 227 -5.67 -40.26 -17.59
N PRO A 228 -5.69 -39.78 -16.34
CA PRO A 228 -6.86 -39.96 -15.50
C PRO A 228 -8.04 -39.19 -16.12
N PRO A 229 -9.29 -39.65 -15.90
CA PRO A 229 -10.46 -38.93 -16.39
C PRO A 229 -10.49 -37.50 -15.84
N PRO A 230 -11.13 -36.54 -16.53
CA PRO A 230 -11.09 -35.13 -16.18
C PRO A 230 -11.58 -34.92 -14.74
N GLN A 231 -10.71 -34.32 -13.91
CA GLN A 231 -10.95 -34.09 -12.48
C GLN A 231 -12.20 -33.21 -12.26
N SER A 232 -13.00 -33.63 -11.28
CA SER A 232 -14.21 -33.01 -10.73
C SER A 232 -14.09 -31.51 -10.48
N ASN A 233 -15.20 -30.77 -10.56
CA ASN A 233 -15.32 -29.35 -10.17
C ASN A 233 -14.50 -29.02 -8.90
N GLN A 234 -13.32 -28.42 -9.06
CA GLN A 234 -12.50 -27.99 -7.93
C GLN A 234 -12.99 -26.61 -7.50
N TRP A 235 -13.79 -26.58 -6.44
CA TRP A 235 -14.03 -25.37 -5.67
C TRP A 235 -12.77 -25.00 -4.88
N VAL A 236 -12.64 -23.72 -4.52
CA VAL A 236 -11.50 -23.21 -3.72
C VAL A 236 -11.36 -23.95 -2.37
N ASP A 237 -12.48 -24.45 -1.84
CA ASP A 237 -12.52 -25.29 -0.64
C ASP A 237 -13.38 -26.54 -0.90
N ALA A 238 -12.83 -27.71 -0.62
CA ALA A 238 -13.48 -29.00 -0.86
C ALA A 238 -14.75 -29.21 -0.02
N ARG A 239 -14.92 -28.51 1.11
CA ARG A 239 -16.12 -28.61 1.97
C ARG A 239 -17.38 -28.08 1.30
N LEU A 240 -17.25 -27.17 0.34
CA LEU A 240 -18.37 -26.74 -0.52
C LEU A 240 -18.98 -27.96 -1.27
N GLY A 241 -18.18 -29.03 -1.41
CA GLY A 241 -18.53 -30.46 -1.46
C GLY A 241 -19.95 -30.82 -1.09
N SER A 242 -20.24 -30.48 0.16
CA SER A 242 -21.32 -31.03 0.96
C SER A 242 -22.31 -29.96 1.36
N LEU A 243 -22.33 -28.82 0.66
CA LEU A 243 -23.21 -27.70 0.96
C LEU A 243 -24.68 -28.10 0.81
N ASP A 244 -25.46 -27.88 1.87
CA ASP A 244 -26.93 -27.89 1.84
C ASP A 244 -27.43 -26.47 2.18
N ILE A 245 -27.58 -25.63 1.15
CA ILE A 245 -27.87 -24.21 1.32
C ILE A 245 -29.29 -23.96 1.82
N HIS A 246 -30.21 -24.91 1.58
CA HIS A 246 -31.61 -24.82 2.01
C HIS A 246 -31.79 -24.86 3.53
N ARG A 247 -30.73 -25.18 4.29
CA ARG A 247 -30.71 -25.05 5.76
C ARG A 247 -30.56 -23.62 6.24
N TRP A 248 -30.08 -22.72 5.38
CA TRP A 248 -29.68 -21.37 5.76
C TRP A 248 -30.57 -20.27 5.18
N THR A 249 -31.26 -20.54 4.07
CA THR A 249 -32.04 -19.54 3.33
C THR A 249 -33.28 -20.17 2.69
N ASN A 250 -34.32 -19.34 2.49
CA ASN A 250 -35.51 -19.70 1.73
C ASN A 250 -35.44 -19.25 0.25
N VAL A 251 -34.40 -18.51 -0.14
CA VAL A 251 -34.21 -18.08 -1.54
C VAL A 251 -33.90 -19.32 -2.41
N PRO A 252 -34.57 -19.49 -3.56
CA PRO A 252 -34.46 -20.70 -4.38
C PRO A 252 -33.15 -20.73 -5.17
N ILE A 253 -32.05 -21.07 -4.51
CA ILE A 253 -30.74 -21.33 -5.10
C ILE A 253 -30.39 -22.82 -4.98
N SER A 254 -29.75 -23.40 -5.99
CA SER A 254 -29.25 -24.79 -5.91
C SER A 254 -27.94 -24.86 -5.12
N ASN A 255 -27.68 -25.98 -4.44
CA ASN A 255 -26.42 -26.22 -3.72
C ASN A 255 -25.19 -26.02 -4.59
N SER A 256 -25.20 -26.53 -5.84
CA SER A 256 -24.08 -26.37 -6.76
C SER A 256 -23.83 -24.92 -7.17
N PHE A 257 -24.90 -24.15 -7.42
CA PHE A 257 -24.76 -22.75 -7.79
C PHE A 257 -24.32 -21.89 -6.60
N ALA A 258 -24.84 -22.16 -5.40
CA ALA A 258 -24.37 -21.51 -4.17
C ALA A 258 -22.88 -21.80 -3.91
N ALA A 259 -22.43 -23.04 -4.11
CA ALA A 259 -21.02 -23.40 -3.99
C ALA A 259 -20.13 -22.68 -5.02
N GLU A 260 -20.57 -22.55 -6.28
CA GLU A 260 -19.86 -21.78 -7.31
C GLU A 260 -19.73 -20.29 -6.93
N VAL A 261 -20.82 -19.67 -6.47
CA VAL A 261 -20.85 -18.27 -6.04
C VAL A 261 -19.95 -18.03 -4.83
N LEU A 262 -20.01 -18.90 -3.81
CA LEU A 262 -19.17 -18.79 -2.62
C LEU A 262 -17.69 -19.00 -2.97
N SER A 263 -17.37 -19.96 -3.85
CA SER A 263 -16.00 -20.18 -4.32
C SER A 263 -15.45 -18.94 -5.00
N PHE A 264 -16.23 -18.29 -5.88
CA PHE A 264 -15.84 -17.04 -6.53
C PHE A 264 -15.60 -15.93 -5.50
N TYR A 265 -16.52 -15.75 -4.54
CA TYR A 265 -16.39 -14.75 -3.48
C TYR A 265 -15.09 -14.88 -2.67
N PHE A 266 -14.74 -16.11 -2.28
CA PHE A 266 -13.55 -16.38 -1.48
C PHE A 266 -12.25 -16.08 -2.23
N GLU A 267 -12.25 -16.17 -3.56
CA GLU A 267 -11.09 -15.89 -4.40
C GLU A 267 -10.96 -14.40 -4.77
N THR A 268 -12.07 -13.69 -4.97
CA THR A 268 -12.04 -12.33 -5.54
C THR A 268 -12.30 -11.22 -4.53
N GLU A 269 -13.22 -11.43 -3.58
CA GLU A 269 -13.72 -10.37 -2.70
C GLU A 269 -13.22 -10.51 -1.27
N HIS A 270 -13.24 -11.73 -0.73
CA HIS A 270 -12.87 -11.99 0.64
C HIS A 270 -11.42 -11.56 0.98
N PRO A 271 -10.40 -11.75 0.13
CA PRO A 271 -9.03 -11.31 0.39
C PRO A 271 -8.88 -9.79 0.62
N ILE A 272 -9.86 -9.00 0.19
CA ILE A 272 -9.85 -7.55 0.33
C ILE A 272 -10.57 -7.11 1.62
N VAL A 273 -11.70 -7.76 1.96
CA VAL A 273 -12.60 -7.30 3.04
C VAL A 273 -12.48 -8.12 4.34
N GLY A 274 -12.22 -9.43 4.25
CA GLY A 274 -11.85 -10.30 5.39
C GLY A 274 -12.69 -10.15 6.67
N VAL A 275 -14.02 -10.12 6.58
CA VAL A 275 -14.88 -9.82 7.75
C VAL A 275 -15.17 -11.03 8.66
N PHE A 276 -14.83 -12.24 8.23
CA PHE A 276 -14.94 -13.45 9.02
C PHE A 276 -13.82 -14.43 8.65
N ASP A 277 -13.52 -15.39 9.52
CA ASP A 277 -12.58 -16.45 9.21
C ASP A 277 -13.24 -17.52 8.31
N PRO A 278 -12.70 -17.81 7.11
CA PRO A 278 -13.31 -18.77 6.18
C PRO A 278 -13.43 -20.19 6.73
N ASP A 279 -12.45 -20.64 7.52
CA ASP A 279 -12.42 -22.01 8.02
C ASP A 279 -13.48 -22.24 9.10
N LEU A 280 -13.62 -21.29 10.02
CA LEU A 280 -14.68 -21.29 11.03
C LEU A 280 -16.05 -21.15 10.40
N PHE A 281 -16.21 -20.22 9.44
CA PHE A 281 -17.47 -20.03 8.72
C PHE A 281 -17.89 -21.30 7.97
N LEU A 282 -17.01 -21.89 7.14
CA LEU A 282 -17.32 -23.08 6.37
C LEU A 282 -17.54 -24.31 7.26
N GLY A 283 -16.79 -24.43 8.36
CA GLY A 283 -16.98 -25.50 9.33
C GLY A 283 -18.38 -25.49 9.96
N ASP A 284 -18.88 -24.30 10.28
CA ASP A 284 -20.20 -24.12 10.86
C ASP A 284 -21.32 -24.12 9.79
N LEU A 285 -21.05 -23.64 8.57
CA LEU A 285 -21.95 -23.69 7.40
C LEU A 285 -22.33 -25.13 7.04
N ILE A 286 -21.33 -26.01 6.92
CA ILE A 286 -21.52 -27.43 6.60
C ILE A 286 -21.95 -28.23 7.82
N GLY A 287 -21.50 -27.84 9.01
CA GLY A 287 -21.86 -28.48 10.27
C GLY A 287 -23.24 -28.10 10.82
N TYR A 288 -23.95 -27.17 10.18
CA TYR A 288 -25.24 -26.60 10.60
C TYR A 288 -25.20 -26.03 12.03
N ARG A 289 -24.14 -25.29 12.36
CA ARG A 289 -23.91 -24.68 13.67
C ARG A 289 -23.91 -23.17 13.55
N THR A 290 -24.44 -22.49 14.55
CA THR A 290 -24.65 -21.04 14.48
C THR A 290 -23.64 -20.22 15.30
N ARG A 291 -22.39 -20.70 15.49
CA ARG A 291 -21.39 -19.99 16.32
C ARG A 291 -20.59 -19.00 15.48
N PHE A 292 -20.20 -19.41 14.28
CA PHE A 292 -19.41 -18.62 13.31
C PHE A 292 -20.09 -18.49 11.94
N CYS A 293 -21.31 -19.00 11.82
CA CYS A 293 -22.19 -18.86 10.67
C CYS A 293 -23.60 -18.49 11.19
N SER A 294 -24.37 -17.67 10.48
CA SER A 294 -25.77 -17.41 10.81
C SER A 294 -26.60 -17.23 9.53
N PRO A 295 -27.93 -17.44 9.57
CA PRO A 295 -28.78 -17.19 8.41
C PRO A 295 -28.67 -15.76 7.87
N LEU A 296 -28.61 -14.75 8.76
CA LEU A 296 -28.31 -13.37 8.37
C LEU A 296 -26.96 -13.26 7.66
N LEU A 297 -25.87 -13.81 8.22
CA LEU A 297 -24.55 -13.75 7.58
C LEU A 297 -24.54 -14.43 6.20
N VAL A 298 -25.20 -15.59 6.06
CA VAL A 298 -25.30 -16.30 4.78
C VAL A 298 -26.10 -15.48 3.76
N SER A 299 -27.24 -14.91 4.17
CA SER A 299 -28.09 -14.11 3.27
C SER A 299 -27.37 -12.83 2.83
N SER A 300 -26.73 -12.10 3.76
CA SER A 300 -25.94 -10.90 3.45
C SER A 300 -24.76 -11.22 2.53
N LEU A 301 -24.05 -12.32 2.79
CA LEU A 301 -22.93 -12.77 1.97
C LEU A 301 -23.38 -13.12 0.56
N LEU A 302 -24.46 -13.90 0.41
CA LEU A 302 -24.99 -14.29 -0.90
C LEU A 302 -25.62 -13.13 -1.65
N ALA A 303 -26.17 -12.12 -0.97
CA ALA A 303 -26.63 -10.90 -1.59
C ALA A 303 -25.47 -10.22 -2.35
N TRP A 304 -24.33 -10.03 -1.67
CA TRP A 304 -23.14 -9.45 -2.30
C TRP A 304 -22.52 -10.39 -3.35
N ALA A 305 -22.27 -11.65 -3.00
CA ALA A 305 -21.58 -12.60 -3.85
C ALA A 305 -22.34 -12.90 -5.15
N CYS A 306 -23.67 -13.01 -5.11
CA CYS A 306 -24.47 -13.15 -6.34
C CYS A 306 -24.40 -11.88 -7.20
N GLY A 307 -24.33 -10.70 -6.58
CA GLY A 307 -24.21 -9.42 -7.27
C GLY A 307 -22.93 -9.36 -8.11
N THR A 308 -21.78 -9.65 -7.49
CA THR A 308 -20.49 -9.70 -8.19
C THR A 308 -20.42 -10.84 -9.20
N TYR A 309 -20.93 -12.03 -8.86
CA TYR A 309 -20.92 -13.19 -9.76
C TYR A 309 -21.80 -13.00 -11.00
N SER A 310 -22.74 -12.05 -10.97
CA SER A 310 -23.59 -11.73 -12.12
C SER A 310 -22.82 -11.24 -13.35
N GLN A 311 -21.54 -10.84 -13.17
CA GLN A 311 -20.62 -10.56 -14.28
C GLN A 311 -20.32 -11.80 -15.14
N LEU A 312 -20.33 -13.00 -14.56
CA LEU A 312 -20.10 -14.27 -15.25
C LEU A 312 -21.42 -14.96 -15.62
N ARG A 313 -22.42 -14.83 -14.75
CA ARG A 313 -23.73 -15.47 -14.84
C ARG A 313 -24.84 -14.46 -14.56
N PRO A 314 -25.34 -13.73 -15.57
CA PRO A 314 -26.31 -12.65 -15.38
C PRO A 314 -27.56 -13.05 -14.58
N GLU A 315 -27.94 -14.34 -14.60
CA GLU A 315 -29.03 -14.89 -13.81
C GLU A 315 -28.86 -14.69 -12.28
N ALA A 316 -27.62 -14.59 -11.78
CA ALA A 316 -27.31 -14.36 -10.36
C ALA A 316 -27.82 -13.01 -9.85
N ARG A 317 -28.07 -12.03 -10.74
CA ARG A 317 -28.55 -10.70 -10.35
C ARG A 317 -29.87 -10.74 -9.59
N LYS A 318 -30.83 -11.54 -10.07
CA LYS A 318 -32.14 -11.66 -9.40
C LYS A 318 -32.00 -12.28 -8.02
N LEU A 319 -31.12 -13.27 -7.89
CA LEU A 319 -30.80 -13.88 -6.60
C LEU A 319 -30.16 -12.88 -5.63
N SER A 320 -29.26 -12.02 -6.11
CA SER A 320 -28.66 -10.95 -5.30
C SER A 320 -29.72 -10.06 -4.65
N GLN A 321 -30.74 -9.63 -5.41
CA GLN A 321 -31.85 -8.84 -4.87
C GLN A 321 -32.68 -9.64 -3.86
N SER A 322 -33.06 -10.89 -4.18
CA SER A 322 -33.84 -11.73 -3.26
C SER A 322 -33.11 -11.99 -1.93
N PHE A 323 -31.79 -12.18 -1.98
CA PHE A 323 -30.96 -12.32 -0.79
C PHE A 323 -30.82 -11.01 -0.02
N LEU A 324 -30.76 -9.87 -0.70
CA LEU A 324 -30.76 -8.56 -0.04
C LEU A 324 -32.05 -8.36 0.77
N ASP A 325 -33.20 -8.66 0.17
CA ASP A 325 -34.50 -8.53 0.84
C ASP A 325 -34.63 -9.48 2.04
N GLU A 326 -34.17 -10.74 1.89
CA GLU A 326 -34.11 -11.70 2.99
C GLU A 326 -33.15 -11.24 4.10
N ALA A 327 -31.97 -10.73 3.75
CA ALA A 327 -30.98 -10.25 4.72
C ALA A 327 -31.49 -9.03 5.49
N LYS A 328 -32.14 -8.07 4.83
CA LYS A 328 -32.79 -6.92 5.50
C LYS A 328 -33.88 -7.37 6.47
N THR A 329 -34.66 -8.38 6.10
CA THR A 329 -35.70 -8.97 6.98
C THR A 329 -35.07 -9.62 8.20
N ARG A 330 -34.08 -10.49 8.00
CA ARG A 330 -33.34 -11.18 9.07
C ARG A 330 -32.60 -10.22 9.99
N TRP A 331 -32.10 -9.11 9.46
CA TRP A 331 -31.44 -8.08 10.27
C TRP A 331 -32.35 -7.57 11.37
N ASN A 332 -33.63 -7.30 11.06
CA ASN A 332 -34.59 -6.80 12.06
C ASN A 332 -34.79 -7.78 13.23
N GLU A 333 -34.59 -9.08 12.99
CA GLU A 333 -34.74 -10.15 13.97
C GLU A 333 -33.43 -10.43 14.73
N GLU A 334 -32.32 -10.64 14.02
CA GLU A 334 -31.03 -11.06 14.57
C GLU A 334 -30.23 -9.90 15.19
N ALA A 335 -30.42 -8.66 14.74
CA ALA A 335 -29.64 -7.50 15.23
C ALA A 335 -29.97 -7.08 16.68
N GLN A 336 -30.98 -7.70 17.30
CA GLN A 336 -31.28 -7.52 18.72
C GLN A 336 -30.23 -8.18 19.63
N ARG A 337 -29.36 -9.04 19.09
CA ARG A 337 -28.29 -9.72 19.82
C ARG A 337 -26.93 -9.33 19.27
N ASP A 338 -26.08 -8.85 20.17
CA ASP A 338 -24.68 -8.57 19.86
C ASP A 338 -23.93 -9.89 19.68
N THR A 339 -23.69 -10.31 18.44
CA THR A 339 -22.91 -11.51 18.12
C THR A 339 -21.86 -11.21 17.05
N LEU A 340 -20.77 -11.99 17.03
CA LEU A 340 -19.73 -11.86 16.00
C LEU A 340 -20.29 -12.06 14.59
N THR A 341 -21.26 -12.96 14.41
CA THR A 341 -21.90 -13.20 13.11
C THR A 341 -22.78 -12.03 12.67
N THR A 342 -23.49 -11.38 13.59
CA THR A 342 -24.29 -10.17 13.27
C THR A 342 -23.37 -9.01 12.87
N VAL A 343 -22.28 -8.80 13.63
CA VAL A 343 -21.25 -7.80 13.30
C VAL A 343 -20.63 -8.09 11.93
N ALA A 344 -20.26 -9.34 11.68
CA ALA A 344 -19.69 -9.74 10.39
C ALA A 344 -20.69 -9.61 9.24
N ALA A 345 -21.98 -9.85 9.46
CA ALA A 345 -23.02 -9.78 8.43
C ALA A 345 -23.35 -8.36 7.99
N ALA A 346 -23.07 -7.36 8.84
CA ALA A 346 -23.34 -5.96 8.54
C ALA A 346 -22.53 -5.42 7.35
N VAL A 347 -21.27 -5.83 7.23
CA VAL A 347 -20.38 -5.41 6.14
C VAL A 347 -20.85 -5.92 4.76
N PRO A 348 -21.05 -7.24 4.53
CA PRO A 348 -21.56 -7.72 3.25
C PRO A 348 -22.97 -7.20 2.96
N LEU A 349 -23.81 -6.97 3.99
CA LEU A 349 -25.12 -6.35 3.81
C LEU A 349 -25.01 -4.91 3.33
N ASN A 350 -24.14 -4.10 3.95
CA ASN A 350 -23.83 -2.75 3.50
C ASN A 350 -23.29 -2.75 2.07
N ILE A 351 -22.35 -3.63 1.73
CA ILE A 351 -21.80 -3.72 0.36
C ILE A 351 -22.89 -4.09 -0.65
N ALA A 352 -23.78 -5.03 -0.31
CA ALA A 352 -24.90 -5.38 -1.15
C ALA A 352 -25.83 -4.17 -1.37
N CYS A 353 -26.19 -3.43 -0.31
CA CYS A 353 -26.92 -2.17 -0.46
C CYS A 353 -26.20 -1.20 -1.41
N ASN A 354 -24.88 -1.06 -1.28
CA ASN A 354 -24.09 -0.20 -2.15
C ASN A 354 -24.18 -0.64 -3.62
N HIS A 355 -24.05 -1.93 -3.92
CA HIS A 355 -24.18 -2.46 -5.29
C HIS A 355 -25.55 -2.16 -5.91
N HIS A 356 -26.61 -2.21 -5.10
CA HIS A 356 -27.98 -1.95 -5.51
C HIS A 356 -28.38 -0.46 -5.47
N GLY A 357 -27.44 0.46 -5.18
CA GLY A 357 -27.69 1.91 -5.17
C GLY A 357 -28.47 2.41 -3.94
N ASP A 358 -28.48 1.62 -2.88
CA ASP A 358 -29.16 1.87 -1.60
C ASP A 358 -28.15 2.15 -0.47
N ASP A 359 -27.00 2.76 -0.80
CA ASP A 359 -25.89 2.93 0.15
C ASP A 359 -26.21 3.86 1.32
N ARG A 360 -27.08 4.86 1.12
CA ARG A 360 -27.53 5.74 2.22
C ARG A 360 -28.23 4.95 3.32
N ASN A 361 -29.13 4.03 2.98
CA ASN A 361 -29.76 3.16 3.96
C ASN A 361 -28.80 2.07 4.43
N GLY A 362 -27.98 1.53 3.53
CA GLY A 362 -26.96 0.53 3.85
C GLY A 362 -25.99 0.97 4.95
N LEU A 363 -25.71 2.27 5.09
CA LEU A 363 -24.83 2.80 6.12
C LEU A 363 -25.30 2.48 7.55
N MET A 364 -26.62 2.38 7.77
CA MET A 364 -27.17 2.10 9.10
C MET A 364 -26.66 0.76 9.66
N TYR A 365 -26.41 -0.22 8.79
CA TYR A 365 -25.92 -1.54 9.18
C TYR A 365 -24.47 -1.46 9.65
N LEU A 366 -23.63 -0.70 8.93
CA LEU A 366 -22.23 -0.51 9.27
C LEU A 366 -22.07 0.27 10.57
N ASP A 367 -22.88 1.31 10.76
CA ASP A 367 -22.94 2.07 12.01
C ASP A 367 -23.35 1.19 13.20
N ALA A 368 -24.36 0.36 13.03
CA ALA A 368 -24.79 -0.60 14.04
C ALA A 368 -23.69 -1.63 14.35
N ALA A 369 -22.91 -2.06 13.36
CA ALA A 369 -21.77 -2.96 13.56
C ALA A 369 -20.66 -2.33 14.41
N ALA A 370 -20.38 -1.03 14.23
CA ALA A 370 -19.45 -0.31 15.09
C ALA A 370 -19.95 -0.24 16.54
N ASP A 371 -21.25 0.01 16.73
CA ASP A 371 -21.85 0.04 18.06
C ASP A 371 -21.89 -1.33 18.74
N MET A 372 -22.24 -2.38 18.01
CA MET A 372 -22.17 -3.77 18.46
C MET A 372 -20.73 -4.18 18.79
N GLY A 373 -19.77 -3.85 17.93
CA GLY A 373 -18.35 -4.15 18.13
C GLY A 373 -17.79 -3.50 19.40
N ARG A 374 -18.23 -2.27 19.72
CA ARG A 374 -17.88 -1.61 20.98
C ARG A 374 -18.43 -2.35 22.20
N ARG A 375 -19.70 -2.76 22.17
CA ARG A 375 -20.32 -3.55 23.27
C ARG A 375 -19.70 -4.94 23.42
N LEU A 376 -19.17 -5.50 22.33
CA LEU A 376 -18.40 -6.74 22.31
C LEU A 376 -16.90 -6.55 22.60
N HIS A 377 -16.46 -5.33 22.90
CA HIS A 377 -15.06 -4.98 23.15
C HIS A 377 -14.09 -5.38 22.02
N LEU A 378 -14.53 -5.30 20.76
CA LEU A 378 -13.69 -5.61 19.59
C LEU A 378 -12.60 -4.54 19.34
N PHE A 379 -12.76 -3.35 19.92
CA PHE A 379 -11.91 -2.19 19.69
C PHE A 379 -11.09 -1.77 20.93
N ASP A 380 -11.34 -2.39 22.09
CA ASP A 380 -10.77 -1.94 23.38
C ASP A 380 -9.72 -2.95 23.90
N GLU A 381 -8.85 -2.54 24.81
CA GLU A 381 -7.79 -3.40 25.39
C GLU A 381 -8.33 -4.61 26.20
N GLY A 382 -9.61 -4.59 26.58
CA GLY A 382 -10.29 -5.70 27.28
C GLY A 382 -10.73 -6.87 26.37
N GLY A 383 -10.48 -6.80 25.07
CA GLY A 383 -11.18 -7.51 23.99
C GLY A 383 -11.18 -9.04 23.93
N THR A 384 -10.71 -9.74 24.96
CA THR A 384 -10.84 -11.21 25.04
C THR A 384 -11.32 -11.74 26.39
N SER A 385 -11.51 -10.86 27.38
CA SER A 385 -11.76 -11.20 28.78
C SER A 385 -12.98 -12.09 29.00
N HIS A 386 -14.03 -11.88 28.20
CA HIS A 386 -15.32 -12.57 28.32
C HIS A 386 -15.36 -13.94 27.64
N TRP A 387 -14.47 -14.21 26.67
CA TRP A 387 -14.38 -15.50 25.99
C TRP A 387 -13.51 -16.52 26.75
N HIS A 388 -12.89 -16.08 27.84
CA HIS A 388 -11.91 -16.83 28.61
C HIS A 388 -12.43 -18.13 29.24
N ALA A 389 -13.75 -18.29 29.38
CA ALA A 389 -14.36 -19.45 30.03
C ALA A 389 -14.70 -20.63 29.10
N THR A 390 -14.43 -20.54 27.79
CA THR A 390 -14.85 -21.57 26.82
C THR A 390 -13.68 -22.40 26.27
N ALA A 391 -13.92 -23.68 25.99
CA ALA A 391 -12.96 -24.58 25.34
C ALA A 391 -12.61 -24.15 23.89
N ASP A 392 -13.42 -23.28 23.29
CA ASP A 392 -13.25 -22.74 21.93
C ASP A 392 -12.61 -21.32 21.92
N ARG A 393 -11.95 -20.90 23.00
CA ARG A 393 -11.37 -19.55 23.16
C ARG A 393 -10.61 -19.06 21.92
N ASP A 394 -9.72 -19.88 21.36
CA ASP A 394 -8.88 -19.46 20.23
C ASP A 394 -9.68 -19.25 18.93
N LYS A 395 -10.77 -20.00 18.74
CA LYS A 395 -11.68 -19.81 17.62
C LYS A 395 -12.47 -18.52 17.75
N TYR A 396 -12.96 -18.20 18.96
CA TYR A 396 -13.62 -16.93 19.22
C TYR A 396 -12.68 -15.74 19.07
N LYS A 397 -11.43 -15.86 19.53
CA LYS A 397 -10.40 -14.83 19.29
C LYS A 397 -10.15 -14.65 17.79
N THR A 398 -10.09 -15.74 17.03
CA THR A 398 -9.93 -15.70 15.58
C THR A 398 -11.10 -15.00 14.90
N ALA A 399 -12.34 -15.44 15.17
CA ALA A 399 -13.53 -14.81 14.63
C ALA A 399 -13.65 -13.32 15.01
N ALA A 400 -13.31 -12.97 16.25
CA ALA A 400 -13.30 -11.59 16.73
C ALA A 400 -12.25 -10.74 16.01
N SER A 401 -11.05 -11.27 15.77
CA SER A 401 -10.00 -10.58 14.99
C SER A 401 -10.48 -10.24 13.58
N PHE A 402 -11.05 -11.20 12.84
CA PHE A 402 -11.57 -10.94 11.50
C PHE A 402 -12.74 -9.93 11.53
N ALA A 403 -13.71 -10.11 12.42
CA ALA A 403 -14.85 -9.20 12.53
C ALA A 403 -14.41 -7.76 12.87
N ALA A 404 -13.48 -7.61 13.83
CA ALA A 404 -12.98 -6.30 14.24
C ALA A 404 -12.22 -5.59 13.10
N TRP A 405 -11.28 -6.27 12.45
CA TRP A 405 -10.48 -5.70 11.36
C TRP A 405 -11.32 -5.45 10.10
N GLY A 406 -12.26 -6.34 9.77
CA GLY A 406 -13.15 -6.17 8.63
C GLY A 406 -14.09 -4.99 8.81
N VAL A 407 -14.74 -4.86 9.98
CA VAL A 407 -15.63 -3.72 10.27
C VAL A 407 -14.84 -2.41 10.35
N PHE A 408 -13.70 -2.41 11.04
CA PHE A 408 -12.84 -1.22 11.13
C PHE A 408 -12.36 -0.75 9.76
N GLY A 409 -11.84 -1.67 8.94
CA GLY A 409 -11.36 -1.35 7.59
C GLY A 409 -12.48 -0.82 6.71
N TRP A 410 -13.65 -1.47 6.73
CA TRP A 410 -14.78 -1.05 5.91
C TRP A 410 -15.40 0.28 6.35
N HIS A 411 -15.41 0.56 7.66
CA HIS A 411 -15.80 1.85 8.21
C HIS A 411 -14.77 2.94 7.89
N THR A 412 -13.48 2.61 7.86
CA THR A 412 -12.40 3.55 7.46
C THR A 412 -12.53 3.90 5.98
N LEU A 413 -12.85 2.92 5.13
CA LEU A 413 -13.14 3.13 3.72
C LEU A 413 -14.33 4.10 3.53
N HIS A 414 -15.43 3.90 4.27
CA HIS A 414 -16.58 4.79 4.22
C HIS A 414 -16.25 6.20 4.72
N TYR A 415 -15.52 6.32 5.84
CA TYR A 415 -15.00 7.60 6.30
C TYR A 415 -14.24 8.29 5.17
N PHE A 416 -13.27 7.60 4.58
CA PHE A 416 -12.37 8.13 3.57
C PHE A 416 -13.08 8.53 2.28
N TYR A 417 -13.72 7.59 1.59
CA TYR A 417 -14.29 7.85 0.26
C TYR A 417 -15.66 8.51 0.29
N PHE A 418 -16.49 8.28 1.32
CA PHE A 418 -17.80 8.92 1.43
C PHE A 418 -17.74 10.21 2.26
N ARG A 419 -16.56 10.57 2.78
CA ARG A 419 -16.29 11.79 3.56
C ARG A 419 -17.24 11.95 4.74
N ARG A 420 -17.49 10.83 5.43
CA ARG A 420 -18.37 10.75 6.60
C ARG A 420 -17.55 10.60 7.87
N LYS A 421 -18.14 10.91 9.03
CA LYS A 421 -17.46 10.74 10.32
C LYS A 421 -17.23 9.26 10.65
N HIS A 422 -16.04 8.95 11.16
CA HIS A 422 -15.73 7.61 11.67
C HIS A 422 -16.36 7.38 13.05
N LYS A 423 -17.10 6.28 13.26
CA LYS A 423 -17.72 5.95 14.57
C LYS A 423 -16.86 5.12 15.50
N ILE A 424 -15.79 4.51 14.98
CA ILE A 424 -14.80 3.77 15.77
C ILE A 424 -13.65 4.72 16.06
N HIS A 425 -13.52 5.16 17.32
CA HIS A 425 -12.54 6.18 17.72
C HIS A 425 -11.13 5.61 17.91
N ASP A 426 -11.03 4.46 18.54
CA ASP A 426 -9.78 3.73 18.71
C ASP A 426 -9.84 2.47 17.83
N GLY A 427 -8.82 2.27 16.99
CA GLY A 427 -8.76 1.10 16.10
C GLY A 427 -8.64 -0.21 16.88
N PRO A 428 -8.89 -1.38 16.24
CA PRO A 428 -8.86 -2.66 16.93
C PRO A 428 -7.54 -2.94 17.64
N THR A 429 -7.63 -3.44 18.88
CA THR A 429 -6.51 -3.96 19.67
C THR A 429 -6.24 -5.44 19.42
N LEU A 430 -7.23 -6.15 18.88
CA LEU A 430 -7.11 -7.55 18.47
C LEU A 430 -6.05 -7.70 17.38
N PRO A 431 -5.31 -8.83 17.34
CA PRO A 431 -4.24 -9.00 16.38
C PRO A 431 -4.80 -9.12 14.96
N ILE A 432 -4.09 -8.55 13.99
CA ILE A 432 -4.48 -8.58 12.58
C ILE A 432 -4.34 -10.01 12.05
N PRO A 433 -5.36 -10.58 11.39
CA PRO A 433 -5.22 -11.86 10.70
C PRO A 433 -4.05 -11.87 9.73
N GLY A 434 -3.23 -12.92 9.79
CA GLY A 434 -2.01 -13.09 8.99
C GLY A 434 -0.77 -12.31 9.46
N ASP A 435 -0.90 -11.45 10.48
CA ASP A 435 0.25 -10.72 11.05
C ASP A 435 0.87 -11.46 12.25
N GLN A 436 1.99 -10.95 12.77
CA GLN A 436 2.63 -11.52 13.95
C GLN A 436 1.66 -11.58 15.15
N GLY A 437 1.43 -12.78 15.67
CA GLY A 437 0.50 -13.02 16.79
C GLY A 437 -0.98 -13.01 16.41
N GLY A 438 -1.29 -12.87 15.12
CA GLY A 438 -2.63 -12.95 14.56
C GLY A 438 -3.07 -14.37 14.19
N PRO A 439 -4.37 -14.58 13.95
CA PRO A 439 -4.87 -15.83 13.40
C PRO A 439 -4.22 -16.16 12.04
N PRO A 440 -4.01 -17.44 11.72
CA PRO A 440 -3.53 -17.84 10.41
C PRO A 440 -4.54 -17.50 9.31
N MET A 441 -4.05 -17.27 8.09
CA MET A 441 -4.86 -16.99 6.91
C MET A 441 -4.91 -18.23 6.00
N PRO A 442 -6.06 -18.53 5.37
CA PRO A 442 -6.11 -19.56 4.32
C PRO A 442 -5.15 -19.22 3.17
N ASN A 443 -4.47 -20.23 2.62
CA ASN A 443 -3.44 -20.04 1.59
C ASN A 443 -3.95 -19.26 0.35
N TYR A 444 -5.20 -19.49 -0.06
CA TYR A 444 -5.81 -18.81 -1.21
C TYR A 444 -6.12 -17.33 -0.96
N MET A 445 -6.21 -16.91 0.30
CA MET A 445 -6.47 -15.53 0.69
C MET A 445 -5.19 -14.66 0.65
N GLY A 446 -4.02 -15.31 0.73
CA GLY A 446 -2.73 -14.65 0.76
C GLY A 446 -2.59 -13.66 1.92
N GLU A 447 -1.80 -12.60 1.70
CA GLU A 447 -1.47 -11.61 2.73
C GLU A 447 -2.25 -10.29 2.56
N THR A 448 -3.13 -10.21 1.57
CA THR A 448 -3.77 -8.95 1.16
C THR A 448 -4.54 -8.29 2.27
N PHE A 449 -5.39 -9.06 2.95
CA PHE A 449 -6.24 -8.53 4.02
C PHE A 449 -5.40 -7.99 5.19
N THR A 450 -4.28 -8.64 5.50
CA THR A 450 -3.32 -8.20 6.51
C THR A 450 -2.79 -6.81 6.19
N TRP A 451 -2.36 -6.59 4.94
CA TRP A 451 -1.79 -5.32 4.50
C TRP A 451 -2.83 -4.23 4.26
N VAL A 452 -4.03 -4.60 3.81
CA VAL A 452 -5.20 -3.71 3.78
C VAL A 452 -5.55 -3.23 5.20
N SER A 453 -5.52 -4.12 6.19
CA SER A 453 -5.77 -3.75 7.60
C SER A 453 -4.72 -2.78 8.16
N LYS A 454 -3.44 -2.99 7.83
CA LYS A 454 -2.35 -2.06 8.19
C LYS A 454 -2.52 -0.71 7.49
N PHE A 455 -2.90 -0.72 6.21
CA PHE A 455 -3.17 0.48 5.43
C PHE A 455 -4.31 1.31 6.02
N TRP A 456 -5.46 0.69 6.33
CA TRP A 456 -6.58 1.40 6.95
C TRP A 456 -6.22 1.98 8.32
N ARG A 457 -5.38 1.30 9.10
CA ARG A 457 -4.89 1.84 10.37
C ARG A 457 -4.13 3.15 10.20
N VAL A 458 -3.27 3.25 9.17
CA VAL A 458 -2.54 4.50 8.87
C VAL A 458 -3.50 5.61 8.44
N LEU A 459 -4.46 5.30 7.57
CA LEU A 459 -5.45 6.30 7.11
C LEU A 459 -6.45 6.73 8.18
N HIS A 460 -6.63 5.93 9.23
CA HIS A 460 -7.52 6.25 10.34
C HIS A 460 -6.94 7.26 11.33
N GLU A 461 -5.61 7.33 11.52
CA GLU A 461 -4.96 8.24 12.49
C GLU A 461 -5.48 9.70 12.46
N PRO A 462 -5.69 10.32 11.28
CA PRO A 462 -6.13 11.72 11.16
C PRO A 462 -7.60 11.92 11.55
N SER A 463 -8.41 10.86 11.49
CA SER A 463 -9.81 10.89 11.92
C SER A 463 -9.98 11.23 13.41
N ARG A 464 -8.91 11.06 14.20
CA ARG A 464 -8.87 11.46 15.63
C ARG A 464 -8.89 12.98 15.82
N VAL A 465 -8.53 13.75 14.79
CA VAL A 465 -8.30 15.22 14.88
C VAL A 465 -9.48 16.03 14.33
N GLY A 466 -10.42 15.43 13.58
CA GLY A 466 -11.64 16.10 13.14
C GLY A 466 -12.21 15.62 11.81
N ASN A 467 -13.43 16.06 11.49
CA ASN A 467 -14.27 15.56 10.39
C ASN A 467 -13.78 15.89 8.97
N ALA A 468 -12.74 16.70 8.79
CA ALA A 468 -12.27 17.11 7.48
C ALA A 468 -11.00 16.33 7.11
N ILE A 469 -11.15 15.32 6.25
CA ILE A 469 -10.03 14.50 5.76
C ILE A 469 -9.00 15.42 5.11
N TYR A 470 -7.83 15.52 5.74
CA TYR A 470 -6.63 16.23 5.30
C TYR A 470 -6.72 17.75 5.11
N GLN A 471 -7.92 18.34 5.04
CA GLN A 471 -8.09 19.79 4.82
C GLN A 471 -7.47 20.64 5.93
N ASN A 472 -7.39 20.12 7.15
CA ASN A 472 -6.86 20.83 8.31
C ASN A 472 -5.40 20.51 8.63
N LEU A 473 -4.72 19.71 7.80
CA LEU A 473 -3.32 19.38 8.04
C LEU A 473 -2.41 20.51 7.60
N SER A 474 -1.39 20.79 8.40
CA SER A 474 -0.24 21.57 7.95
C SER A 474 0.58 20.78 6.93
N LEU A 475 1.39 21.50 6.13
CA LEU A 475 2.29 20.86 5.15
C LEU A 475 3.22 19.83 5.79
N SER A 476 3.70 20.08 7.01
CA SER A 476 4.57 19.16 7.75
C SER A 476 3.83 17.90 8.22
N GLU A 477 2.56 18.01 8.59
CA GLU A 477 1.75 16.85 9.00
C GLU A 477 1.37 16.01 7.78
N ALA A 478 1.05 16.65 6.66
CA ALA A 478 0.81 15.96 5.39
C ALA A 478 2.06 15.22 4.91
N GLU A 479 3.24 15.86 4.98
CA GLU A 479 4.51 15.21 4.67
C GLU A 479 4.80 14.01 5.59
N ALA A 480 4.57 14.14 6.90
CA ALA A 480 4.77 13.04 7.85
C ALA A 480 3.86 11.85 7.52
N MET A 481 2.62 12.10 7.12
CA MET A 481 1.70 11.06 6.69
C MET A 481 2.12 10.40 5.38
N PHE A 482 2.59 11.20 4.41
CA PHE A 482 3.14 10.67 3.17
C PHE A 482 4.31 9.71 3.44
N MET A 483 5.21 10.06 4.36
CA MET A 483 6.32 9.19 4.76
C MET A 483 5.85 7.91 5.45
N LYS A 484 4.79 7.96 6.29
CA LYS A 484 4.19 6.77 6.90
C LYS A 484 3.61 5.82 5.86
N LEU A 485 2.91 6.36 4.87
CA LEU A 485 2.35 5.60 3.75
C LEU A 485 3.45 4.94 2.91
N LEU A 486 4.51 5.68 2.58
CA LEU A 486 5.68 5.15 1.88
C LEU A 486 6.34 4.00 2.67
N GLY A 487 6.64 4.23 3.95
CA GLY A 487 7.27 3.22 4.81
C GLY A 487 6.43 1.96 4.98
N LEU A 488 5.08 2.09 4.98
CA LEU A 488 4.20 0.92 4.94
C LEU A 488 4.42 0.10 3.66
N PHE A 489 4.42 0.75 2.49
CA PHE A 489 4.55 0.04 1.21
C PHE A 489 5.97 -0.47 0.94
N ASP A 490 6.99 0.15 1.50
CA ASP A 490 8.37 -0.36 1.47
C ASP A 490 8.48 -1.74 2.12
N GLY A 491 7.63 -2.03 3.12
CA GLY A 491 7.57 -3.32 3.80
C GLY A 491 6.79 -4.42 3.06
N LEU A 492 6.18 -4.14 1.90
CA LEU A 492 5.33 -5.12 1.21
C LEU A 492 6.08 -6.40 0.84
N PRO A 493 5.49 -7.59 1.10
CA PRO A 493 6.03 -8.86 0.63
C PRO A 493 5.97 -8.94 -0.89
N SER A 494 6.79 -9.82 -1.48
CA SER A 494 6.83 -10.02 -2.94
C SER A 494 5.49 -10.46 -3.53
N SER A 495 4.66 -11.15 -2.75
CA SER A 495 3.29 -11.56 -3.09
C SER A 495 2.36 -10.38 -3.39
N LEU A 496 2.63 -9.19 -2.84
CA LEU A 496 1.83 -7.97 -2.99
C LEU A 496 2.52 -6.86 -3.79
N GLN A 497 3.64 -7.17 -4.44
CA GLN A 497 4.29 -6.25 -5.36
C GLN A 497 3.57 -6.21 -6.71
N ARG A 498 3.49 -5.03 -7.32
CA ARG A 498 2.93 -4.89 -8.67
C ARG A 498 3.87 -5.55 -9.68
N GLY A 499 3.29 -6.39 -10.54
CA GLY A 499 4.03 -7.04 -11.62
C GLY A 499 3.11 -7.70 -12.64
N PRO A 500 3.66 -8.27 -13.73
CA PRO A 500 2.87 -8.88 -14.81
C PRO A 500 1.96 -10.03 -14.37
N SER A 501 2.28 -10.68 -13.24
CA SER A 501 1.56 -11.82 -12.68
C SER A 501 0.80 -11.49 -11.38
N CYS A 502 0.84 -10.24 -10.89
CA CYS A 502 0.15 -9.89 -9.64
C CYS A 502 -1.37 -10.12 -9.77
N ALA A 503 -2.03 -10.49 -8.67
CA ALA A 503 -3.47 -10.72 -8.62
C ALA A 503 -4.27 -9.40 -8.61
N VAL A 504 -5.57 -9.47 -8.93
CA VAL A 504 -6.43 -8.28 -9.04
C VAL A 504 -6.48 -7.46 -7.75
N HIS A 505 -6.53 -8.12 -6.59
CA HIS A 505 -6.58 -7.47 -5.28
C HIS A 505 -5.30 -6.67 -4.96
N VAL A 506 -4.16 -7.01 -5.58
CA VAL A 506 -2.92 -6.24 -5.47
C VAL A 506 -3.12 -4.89 -6.15
N LEU A 507 -3.68 -4.87 -7.37
CA LEU A 507 -3.98 -3.61 -8.06
C LEU A 507 -4.98 -2.75 -7.29
N VAL A 508 -5.96 -3.36 -6.61
CA VAL A 508 -6.90 -2.63 -5.74
C VAL A 508 -6.18 -1.95 -4.58
N LEU A 509 -5.36 -2.69 -3.81
CA LEU A 509 -4.59 -2.13 -2.69
C LEU A 509 -3.70 -0.96 -3.14
N HIS A 510 -2.98 -1.14 -4.25
CA HIS A 510 -2.12 -0.11 -4.83
C HIS A 510 -2.92 1.08 -5.36
N GLY A 511 -4.10 0.85 -5.93
CA GLY A 511 -5.02 1.89 -6.37
C GLY A 511 -5.48 2.76 -5.18
N TRP A 512 -5.93 2.12 -4.10
CA TRP A 512 -6.33 2.81 -2.87
C TRP A 512 -5.19 3.60 -2.22
N PHE A 513 -3.96 3.08 -2.28
CA PHE A 513 -2.79 3.79 -1.81
C PHE A 513 -2.55 5.09 -2.59
N HIS A 514 -2.61 5.05 -3.92
CA HIS A 514 -2.38 6.25 -4.71
C HIS A 514 -3.55 7.24 -4.63
N THR A 515 -4.80 6.79 -4.52
CA THR A 515 -5.93 7.72 -4.26
C THR A 515 -5.79 8.41 -2.89
N ALA A 516 -5.30 7.71 -1.87
CA ALA A 516 -5.00 8.31 -0.57
C ALA A 516 -3.93 9.40 -0.66
N ILE A 517 -2.86 9.17 -1.43
CA ILE A 517 -1.83 10.20 -1.67
C ILE A 517 -2.38 11.38 -2.47
N LEU A 518 -3.25 11.13 -3.45
CA LEU A 518 -3.87 12.21 -4.21
C LEU A 518 -4.73 13.11 -3.32
N ASP A 519 -5.53 12.55 -2.41
CA ASP A 519 -6.30 13.35 -1.45
C ASP A 519 -5.42 14.06 -0.42
N LEU A 520 -4.33 13.41 0.03
CA LEU A 520 -3.39 14.02 0.96
C LEU A 520 -2.80 15.33 0.42
N TRP A 521 -2.46 15.36 -0.88
CA TRP A 521 -1.83 16.52 -1.50
C TRP A 521 -2.81 17.51 -2.14
N ARG A 522 -4.06 17.11 -2.39
CA ARG A 522 -5.07 17.95 -3.05
C ARG A 522 -5.26 19.33 -2.40
N PRO A 523 -5.37 19.48 -1.06
CA PRO A 523 -5.52 20.80 -0.42
C PRO A 523 -4.36 21.77 -0.66
N PHE A 524 -3.18 21.25 -1.02
CA PHE A 524 -1.96 22.05 -1.21
C PHE A 524 -1.74 22.47 -2.67
N LEU A 525 -2.58 22.04 -3.61
CA LEU A 525 -2.36 22.26 -5.05
C LEU A 525 -2.61 23.69 -5.51
N ASP A 526 -3.36 24.49 -4.75
CA ASP A 526 -3.69 25.88 -5.11
C ASP A 526 -2.66 26.88 -4.57
N HIS A 527 -2.18 26.70 -3.33
CA HIS A 527 -1.29 27.65 -2.66
C HIS A 527 0.14 27.15 -2.46
N ASP A 528 0.31 25.87 -2.14
CA ASP A 528 1.60 25.27 -1.74
C ASP A 528 2.18 24.32 -2.78
N ARG A 529 1.65 24.33 -4.01
CA ARG A 529 1.98 23.37 -5.07
C ARG A 529 3.48 23.21 -5.31
N HIS A 530 4.19 24.33 -5.20
CA HIS A 530 5.62 24.47 -5.46
C HIS A 530 6.44 24.66 -4.18
N THR A 531 5.79 24.67 -3.01
CA THR A 531 6.47 24.79 -1.72
C THR A 531 7.33 23.54 -1.50
N PRO A 532 8.65 23.70 -1.23
CA PRO A 532 9.51 22.56 -0.93
C PRO A 532 9.04 21.81 0.32
N LEU A 533 9.03 20.48 0.25
CA LEU A 533 8.68 19.64 1.38
C LEU A 533 9.80 19.68 2.45
N PRO A 534 9.50 20.01 3.72
CA PRO A 534 10.50 20.27 4.76
C PRO A 534 11.56 19.20 5.00
N ASN A 535 11.21 17.91 4.88
CA ASN A 535 12.11 16.77 5.11
C ASN A 535 12.72 16.22 3.82
N PHE A 536 12.44 16.81 2.66
CA PHE A 536 13.03 16.43 1.38
C PHE A 536 14.02 17.47 0.85
N PRO A 537 14.90 17.09 -0.11
CA PRO A 537 15.78 18.05 -0.77
C PRO A 537 14.98 19.20 -1.41
N PRO A 538 15.46 20.46 -1.34
CA PRO A 538 14.66 21.64 -1.67
C PRO A 538 14.27 21.77 -3.15
N VAL A 539 14.92 21.02 -4.05
CA VAL A 539 14.71 21.15 -5.50
C VAL A 539 13.88 20.00 -6.05
N GLY A 540 12.64 20.30 -6.44
CA GLY A 540 11.73 19.38 -7.14
C GLY A 540 10.86 18.53 -6.23
N TYR A 541 11.04 18.58 -4.91
CA TYR A 541 10.23 17.86 -3.92
C TYR A 541 9.13 18.77 -3.38
N THR A 542 7.97 18.72 -4.04
CA THR A 542 6.81 19.58 -3.73
C THR A 542 5.51 18.77 -3.74
N PRO A 543 4.41 19.27 -3.13
CA PRO A 543 3.10 18.63 -3.20
C PRO A 543 2.66 18.30 -4.63
N GLY A 544 2.85 19.23 -5.57
CA GLY A 544 2.51 19.01 -6.97
C GLY A 544 3.33 17.88 -7.62
N ALA A 545 4.60 17.71 -7.24
CA ALA A 545 5.43 16.61 -7.75
C ALA A 545 4.95 15.25 -7.21
N ALA A 546 4.60 15.18 -5.93
CA ALA A 546 4.09 13.97 -5.28
C ALA A 546 2.72 13.56 -5.81
N PHE A 547 1.83 14.53 -6.00
CA PHE A 547 0.53 14.33 -6.62
C PHE A 547 0.68 13.77 -8.04
N ASN A 548 1.51 14.40 -8.88
CA ASN A 548 1.71 13.96 -10.26
C ASN A 548 2.35 12.57 -10.37
N ALA A 549 3.32 12.25 -9.51
CA ALA A 549 3.93 10.93 -9.46
C ALA A 549 2.89 9.84 -9.11
N SER A 550 2.02 10.10 -8.13
CA SER A 550 0.95 9.16 -7.76
C SER A 550 -0.12 9.04 -8.83
N ASN A 551 -0.50 10.14 -9.48
CA ASN A 551 -1.46 10.11 -10.58
C ASN A 551 -0.98 9.21 -11.73
N ARG A 552 0.32 9.23 -12.06
CA ARG A 552 0.88 8.34 -13.09
C ARG A 552 0.87 6.88 -12.72
N GLN A 553 1.16 6.57 -11.46
CA GLN A 553 1.02 5.20 -10.99
C GLN A 553 -0.45 4.76 -11.07
N LEU A 554 -1.40 5.62 -10.71
CA LEU A 554 -2.83 5.34 -10.80
C LEU A 554 -3.29 5.09 -12.25
N GLN A 555 -2.83 5.90 -13.21
CA GLN A 555 -3.06 5.69 -14.66
C GLN A 555 -2.60 4.28 -15.08
N ARG A 556 -1.38 3.89 -14.68
CA ARG A 556 -0.82 2.56 -14.99
C ARG A 556 -1.61 1.42 -14.34
N ILE A 557 -2.04 1.59 -13.10
CA ILE A 557 -2.84 0.59 -12.37
C ILE A 557 -4.18 0.38 -13.04
N ALA A 558 -4.89 1.46 -13.36
CA ALA A 558 -6.18 1.43 -14.05
C ALA A 558 -6.08 0.76 -15.42
N TYR A 559 -5.06 1.12 -16.22
CA TYR A 559 -4.79 0.47 -17.51
C TYR A 559 -4.52 -1.04 -17.33
N THR A 560 -3.63 -1.41 -16.43
CA THR A 560 -3.25 -2.81 -16.19
C THR A 560 -4.45 -3.63 -15.73
N TYR A 561 -5.29 -3.06 -14.87
CA TYR A 561 -6.53 -3.68 -14.43
C TYR A 561 -7.48 -3.96 -15.60
N ARG A 562 -7.77 -2.94 -16.42
CA ARG A 562 -8.69 -3.08 -17.57
C ARG A 562 -8.16 -4.05 -18.61
N HIS A 563 -6.86 -4.01 -18.87
CA HIS A 563 -6.22 -4.90 -19.82
C HIS A 563 -6.33 -6.38 -19.39
N ARG A 564 -6.10 -6.68 -18.10
CA ARG A 564 -5.95 -8.06 -17.62
C ARG A 564 -7.20 -8.69 -16.99
N PHE A 565 -8.00 -7.92 -16.25
CA PHE A 565 -9.00 -8.48 -15.31
C PHE A 565 -10.44 -8.12 -15.64
N GLU A 566 -10.69 -6.99 -16.32
CA GLU A 566 -12.04 -6.47 -16.59
C GLU A 566 -12.99 -7.49 -17.25
N SER A 567 -12.47 -8.48 -17.97
CA SER A 567 -13.27 -9.51 -18.63
C SER A 567 -13.51 -10.81 -17.84
N CYS A 568 -12.82 -11.04 -16.73
CA CYS A 568 -12.85 -12.33 -16.03
C CYS A 568 -12.89 -12.27 -14.50
N GLN A 569 -12.40 -11.18 -13.90
CA GLN A 569 -12.30 -10.97 -12.45
C GLN A 569 -12.52 -9.48 -12.15
N ALA A 570 -13.61 -8.92 -12.66
CA ALA A 570 -13.92 -7.53 -12.42
C ALA A 570 -14.40 -7.36 -10.96
N THR A 571 -13.95 -6.29 -10.30
CA THR A 571 -14.37 -5.94 -8.94
C THR A 571 -14.70 -4.46 -8.87
N SER A 572 -15.71 -4.11 -8.07
CA SER A 572 -16.12 -2.71 -7.87
C SER A 572 -15.09 -1.95 -7.03
N PHE A 573 -14.19 -2.64 -6.32
CA PHE A 573 -13.19 -1.98 -5.46
C PHE A 573 -12.14 -1.17 -6.22
N VAL A 574 -12.02 -1.36 -7.53
CA VAL A 574 -11.19 -0.49 -8.40
C VAL A 574 -11.84 0.87 -8.66
N SER A 575 -13.14 1.04 -8.37
CA SER A 575 -13.90 2.25 -8.72
C SER A 575 -13.22 3.55 -8.30
N PRO A 576 -12.60 3.69 -7.10
CA PRO A 576 -11.96 4.95 -6.74
C PRO A 576 -10.82 5.31 -7.71
N SER A 577 -10.12 4.32 -8.28
CA SER A 577 -9.06 4.60 -9.25
C SER A 577 -9.61 5.31 -10.50
N PHE A 578 -10.74 4.85 -11.03
CA PHE A 578 -11.40 5.49 -12.18
C PHE A 578 -11.98 6.86 -11.81
N LEU A 579 -12.62 6.98 -10.63
CA LEU A 579 -13.21 8.25 -10.19
C LEU A 579 -12.15 9.36 -10.09
N TYR A 580 -11.00 9.05 -9.49
CA TYR A 580 -9.94 10.02 -9.27
C TYR A 580 -9.29 10.44 -10.59
N LEU A 581 -9.07 9.50 -11.52
CA LEU A 581 -8.54 9.84 -12.85
C LEU A 581 -9.51 10.75 -13.61
N ILE A 582 -10.81 10.46 -13.60
CA ILE A 582 -11.84 11.31 -14.20
C ILE A 582 -11.80 12.72 -13.58
N ASN A 583 -11.86 12.81 -12.25
CA ASN A 583 -11.89 14.09 -11.55
C ASN A 583 -10.59 14.88 -11.71
N ASN A 584 -9.43 14.21 -11.81
CA ASN A 584 -8.16 14.89 -12.06
C ASN A 584 -8.12 15.52 -13.45
N VAL A 585 -8.80 14.93 -14.44
CA VAL A 585 -8.95 15.54 -15.78
C VAL A 585 -9.94 16.70 -15.74
N ILE A 586 -11.09 16.53 -15.06
CA ILE A 586 -12.12 17.56 -14.91
C ILE A 586 -11.57 18.81 -14.22
N HIS A 587 -10.96 18.65 -13.06
CA HIS A 587 -10.49 19.77 -12.23
C HIS A 587 -9.08 20.24 -12.59
N GLY A 588 -8.26 19.38 -13.19
CA GLY A 588 -6.87 19.71 -13.50
C GLY A 588 -6.70 20.62 -14.72
N GLY A 589 -7.75 20.80 -15.54
CA GLY A 589 -7.73 21.68 -16.71
C GLY A 589 -6.80 21.25 -17.85
N SER A 590 -6.12 20.10 -17.73
CA SER A 590 -5.20 19.58 -18.75
C SER A 590 -5.94 19.27 -20.04
N GLU A 591 -5.44 19.78 -21.16
CA GLU A 591 -5.97 19.56 -22.51
C GLU A 591 -5.13 18.55 -23.30
N THR A 592 -4.19 17.85 -22.64
CA THR A 592 -3.34 16.89 -23.33
C THR A 592 -4.11 15.66 -23.78
N ARG A 593 -3.64 15.03 -24.87
CA ARG A 593 -4.26 13.82 -25.42
C ARG A 593 -4.18 12.64 -24.43
N GLU A 594 -3.18 12.62 -23.55
CA GLU A 594 -3.08 11.65 -22.46
C GLU A 594 -4.18 11.84 -21.41
N ALA A 595 -4.49 13.09 -21.02
CA ALA A 595 -5.59 13.37 -20.10
C ALA A 595 -6.94 12.94 -20.69
N GLN A 596 -7.12 13.13 -22.00
CA GLN A 596 -8.30 12.66 -22.73
C GLN A 596 -8.37 11.12 -22.79
N PHE A 597 -7.25 10.45 -23.03
CA PHE A 597 -7.15 8.99 -22.96
C PHE A 597 -7.55 8.46 -21.58
N ASP A 598 -6.98 9.03 -20.51
CA ASP A 598 -7.26 8.59 -19.14
C ASP A 598 -8.73 8.76 -18.77
N PHE A 599 -9.33 9.87 -19.20
CA PHE A 599 -10.76 10.12 -19.02
C PHE A 599 -11.60 9.04 -19.71
N LEU A 600 -11.42 8.82 -21.02
CA LEU A 600 -12.18 7.81 -21.75
C LEU A 600 -11.94 6.39 -21.23
N MET A 601 -10.68 6.06 -20.92
CA MET A 601 -10.30 4.77 -20.36
C MET A 601 -11.00 4.53 -19.02
N SER A 602 -11.09 5.56 -18.17
CA SER A 602 -11.73 5.43 -16.85
C SER A 602 -13.25 5.37 -16.97
N VAL A 603 -13.88 6.22 -17.79
CA VAL A 603 -15.34 6.19 -18.01
C VAL A 603 -15.77 4.85 -18.60
N ARG A 604 -15.07 4.34 -19.62
CA ARG A 604 -15.41 3.02 -20.19
C ARG A 604 -15.13 1.87 -19.23
N GLY A 605 -14.14 2.00 -18.35
CA GLY A 605 -13.95 1.09 -17.23
C GLY A 605 -15.18 1.02 -16.33
N TYR A 606 -15.75 2.17 -16.01
CA TYR A 606 -17.02 2.22 -15.29
C TYR A 606 -18.19 1.61 -16.07
N ILE A 607 -18.32 1.88 -17.37
CA ILE A 607 -19.38 1.28 -18.21
C ILE A 607 -19.32 -0.25 -18.13
N THR A 608 -18.13 -0.85 -18.14
CA THR A 608 -17.99 -2.30 -17.99
C THR A 608 -18.48 -2.79 -16.62
N LEU A 609 -18.12 -2.10 -15.53
CA LEU A 609 -18.54 -2.46 -14.17
C LEU A 609 -20.05 -2.26 -13.95
N ALA A 610 -20.61 -1.18 -14.52
CA ALA A 610 -22.02 -0.81 -14.38
C ALA A 610 -22.98 -1.88 -14.90
N ARG A 611 -22.51 -2.75 -15.83
CA ARG A 611 -23.30 -3.89 -16.33
C ARG A 611 -23.75 -4.85 -15.24
N TRP A 612 -23.04 -4.94 -14.12
CA TRP A 612 -23.38 -5.84 -13.00
C TRP A 612 -23.41 -5.13 -11.64
N SER A 613 -23.10 -3.83 -11.60
CA SER A 613 -23.15 -2.98 -10.40
C SER A 613 -23.96 -1.70 -10.71
N PRO A 614 -25.30 -1.74 -10.55
CA PRO A 614 -26.21 -0.64 -10.90
C PRO A 614 -25.84 0.75 -10.39
N VAL A 615 -25.32 0.85 -9.15
CA VAL A 615 -24.93 2.13 -8.54
C VAL A 615 -23.92 2.90 -9.41
N LEU A 616 -23.08 2.20 -10.17
CA LEU A 616 -22.07 2.82 -11.01
C LEU A 616 -22.66 3.54 -12.22
N VAL A 617 -23.90 3.24 -12.62
CA VAL A 617 -24.61 4.02 -13.65
C VAL A 617 -24.79 5.47 -13.19
N GLY A 618 -25.20 5.66 -11.93
CA GLY A 618 -25.34 7.00 -11.35
C GLY A 618 -23.99 7.73 -11.25
N VAL A 619 -22.91 7.02 -10.90
CA VAL A 619 -21.54 7.57 -10.89
C VAL A 619 -21.12 8.04 -12.29
N ILE A 620 -21.38 7.24 -13.32
CA ILE A 620 -21.07 7.58 -14.71
C ILE A 620 -21.86 8.80 -15.16
N LYS A 621 -23.19 8.77 -15.01
CA LYS A 621 -24.08 9.88 -15.37
C LYS A 621 -23.63 11.17 -14.67
N GLY A 622 -23.36 11.11 -13.37
CA GLY A 622 -22.90 12.26 -12.61
C GLY A 622 -21.52 12.77 -13.07
N SER A 623 -20.59 11.86 -13.40
CA SER A 623 -19.26 12.20 -13.91
C SER A 623 -19.31 12.90 -15.27
N ILE A 624 -20.19 12.44 -16.17
CA ILE A 624 -20.37 13.08 -17.48
C ILE A 624 -21.08 14.43 -17.34
N GLY A 625 -22.09 14.52 -16.47
CA GLY A 625 -22.72 15.80 -16.14
C GLY A 625 -21.69 16.83 -15.67
N LEU A 626 -20.77 16.42 -14.79
CA LEU A 626 -19.68 17.27 -14.31
C LEU A 626 -18.68 17.59 -15.44
N ALA A 627 -18.26 16.61 -16.24
CA ALA A 627 -17.35 16.81 -17.37
C ALA A 627 -17.91 17.80 -18.39
N TRP A 628 -19.23 17.81 -18.63
CA TRP A 628 -19.88 18.76 -19.51
C TRP A 628 -19.87 20.19 -18.93
N GLN A 629 -20.17 20.33 -17.63
CA GLN A 629 -20.14 21.63 -16.93
C GLN A 629 -18.75 22.29 -17.01
N PHE A 630 -17.68 21.47 -16.95
CA PHE A 630 -16.30 21.94 -16.99
C PHE A 630 -15.70 21.99 -18.41
N GLY A 631 -16.50 21.80 -19.46
CA GLY A 631 -16.01 21.93 -20.84
C GLY A 631 -15.15 20.76 -21.33
N VAL A 632 -15.10 19.64 -20.60
CA VAL A 632 -14.26 18.47 -20.93
C VAL A 632 -14.86 17.67 -22.08
N MET A 633 -16.19 17.53 -22.11
CA MET A 633 -16.88 16.75 -23.14
C MET A 633 -16.72 17.34 -24.55
N GLN A 634 -16.61 18.66 -24.66
CA GLN A 634 -16.43 19.40 -25.91
C GLN A 634 -15.05 19.15 -26.55
N ARG A 635 -14.14 18.46 -25.85
CA ARG A 635 -12.79 18.13 -26.32
C ARG A 635 -12.73 16.82 -27.09
N PHE A 636 -13.83 16.05 -27.13
CA PHE A 636 -13.92 14.75 -27.77
C PHE A 636 -14.88 14.77 -28.97
N THR A 637 -14.49 14.19 -30.10
CA THR A 637 -15.46 13.99 -31.20
C THR A 637 -16.39 12.80 -30.93
N CYS A 638 -16.02 11.90 -30.02
CA CYS A 638 -16.81 10.72 -29.64
C CYS A 638 -17.75 10.97 -28.46
N ALA A 639 -18.00 12.24 -28.10
CA ALA A 639 -18.89 12.60 -27.00
C ALA A 639 -20.29 12.00 -27.17
N ASP A 640 -20.88 12.13 -28.37
CA ASP A 640 -22.22 11.60 -28.68
C ASP A 640 -22.27 10.07 -28.62
N ASP A 641 -21.22 9.40 -29.10
CA ASP A 641 -21.10 7.95 -29.02
C ASP A 641 -21.04 7.52 -27.54
N LEU A 642 -20.21 8.19 -26.73
CA LEU A 642 -20.11 7.89 -25.30
C LEU A 642 -21.45 8.10 -24.57
N VAL A 643 -22.21 9.14 -24.91
CA VAL A 643 -23.56 9.37 -24.36
C VAL A 643 -24.49 8.22 -24.73
N LYS A 644 -24.48 7.74 -25.98
CA LYS A 644 -25.26 6.56 -26.40
C LYS A 644 -24.81 5.30 -25.66
N GLU A 645 -23.51 5.07 -25.51
CA GLU A 645 -22.97 3.92 -24.77
C GLU A 645 -23.52 3.86 -23.33
N ILE A 646 -23.70 5.02 -22.69
CA ILE A 646 -24.24 5.15 -21.33
C ILE A 646 -25.76 4.88 -21.32
N GLN A 647 -26.49 5.34 -22.33
CA GLN A 647 -27.92 5.09 -22.49
C GLN A 647 -28.24 3.62 -22.77
N ASP A 648 -27.33 2.92 -23.44
CA ASP A 648 -27.48 1.50 -23.78
C ASP A 648 -27.12 0.57 -22.60
N ILE A 649 -26.64 1.10 -21.47
CA ILE A 649 -26.47 0.31 -20.25
C ILE A 649 -27.87 -0.13 -19.82
N PRO A 650 -28.14 -1.44 -19.70
CA PRO A 650 -29.47 -1.91 -19.33
C PRO A 650 -29.88 -1.29 -18.00
N ASP A 651 -30.97 -0.52 -18.01
CA ASP A 651 -31.53 0.02 -16.78
C ASP A 651 -31.92 -1.17 -15.90
N SER A 652 -31.25 -1.31 -14.76
CA SER A 652 -31.35 -2.50 -13.92
C SER A 652 -32.62 -2.54 -13.08
N THR A 653 -33.42 -1.47 -13.12
CA THR A 653 -34.67 -1.36 -12.39
C THR A 653 -35.83 -1.44 -13.37
N ASP A 654 -36.74 -2.39 -13.17
CA ASP A 654 -38.10 -2.36 -13.74
C ASP A 654 -38.92 -1.14 -13.22
N VAL A 655 -38.25 -0.11 -12.69
CA VAL A 655 -38.77 1.12 -12.14
C VAL A 655 -38.40 2.23 -13.13
N GLU A 656 -39.40 3.00 -13.55
CA GLU A 656 -39.28 4.02 -14.61
C GLU A 656 -38.21 5.08 -14.34
N GLU A 657 -37.78 5.28 -13.08
CA GLU A 657 -36.56 6.00 -12.72
C GLU A 657 -36.00 5.41 -11.40
N PRO A 658 -34.78 4.85 -11.35
CA PRO A 658 -34.17 4.47 -10.08
C PRO A 658 -33.91 5.74 -9.25
N GLU A 659 -34.68 5.92 -8.17
CA GLU A 659 -34.40 6.95 -7.19
C GLU A 659 -33.14 6.52 -6.41
N TYR A 660 -31.95 6.85 -6.93
CA TYR A 660 -30.70 6.56 -6.23
C TYR A 660 -30.75 7.20 -4.83
N GLN A 661 -30.36 6.43 -3.82
CA GLN A 661 -30.19 6.94 -2.46
C GLN A 661 -28.72 6.84 -2.11
N SER A 662 -27.89 7.60 -2.81
CA SER A 662 -26.45 7.50 -2.73
C SER A 662 -25.79 8.62 -1.92
N LEU A 663 -24.74 8.25 -1.23
CA LEU A 663 -23.81 9.08 -0.49
C LEU A 663 -22.45 9.17 -1.19
N TYR A 664 -22.25 8.44 -2.29
CA TYR A 664 -20.97 8.38 -2.98
C TYR A 664 -20.65 9.72 -3.67
N PRO A 665 -19.56 10.40 -3.30
CA PRO A 665 -19.26 11.72 -3.83
C PRO A 665 -18.66 11.60 -5.23
N VAL A 666 -19.43 11.98 -6.25
CA VAL A 666 -18.98 11.94 -7.64
C VAL A 666 -17.98 13.06 -7.94
N ASP A 667 -18.19 14.25 -7.35
CA ASP A 667 -17.23 15.35 -7.39
C ASP A 667 -16.33 15.32 -6.15
N ILE A 668 -15.09 14.87 -6.32
CA ILE A 668 -14.09 14.85 -5.23
C ILE A 668 -13.33 16.18 -5.09
N GLY A 669 -13.58 17.16 -5.96
CA GLY A 669 -13.00 18.51 -5.88
C GLY A 669 -13.64 19.38 -4.80
N LYS A 670 -14.92 19.16 -4.50
CA LYS A 670 -15.69 19.92 -3.52
C LYS A 670 -15.41 19.51 -2.07
N PRO A 671 -15.55 20.39 -1.08
CA PRO A 671 -15.46 20.02 0.34
C PRO A 671 -16.65 19.13 0.79
N PRO A 672 -16.51 18.38 1.90
CA PRO A 672 -17.57 17.50 2.41
C PRO A 672 -18.90 18.19 2.73
N GLU A 673 -18.85 19.46 3.09
CA GLU A 673 -20.01 20.28 3.48
C GLU A 673 -20.98 20.50 2.31
N ASP A 674 -20.50 20.39 1.07
CA ASP A 674 -21.29 20.59 -0.16
C ASP A 674 -21.80 19.28 -0.77
N ILE A 675 -21.59 18.12 -0.12
CA ILE A 675 -21.94 16.81 -0.71
C ILE A 675 -23.43 16.69 -1.00
N GLU A 676 -24.30 17.32 -0.21
CA GLU A 676 -25.74 17.35 -0.50
C GLU A 676 -26.08 18.23 -1.70
N GLU A 677 -25.29 19.26 -2.00
CA GLU A 677 -25.45 20.10 -3.18
C GLU A 677 -24.99 19.38 -4.46
N VAL A 678 -24.02 18.47 -4.33
CA VAL A 678 -23.38 17.74 -5.44
C VAL A 678 -23.66 16.24 -5.36
N SER A 679 -24.87 15.88 -4.92
CA SER A 679 -25.28 14.49 -4.79
C SER A 679 -25.29 13.79 -6.16
N MET A 680 -25.07 12.47 -6.16
CA MET A 680 -25.07 11.65 -7.37
C MET A 680 -26.38 11.86 -8.16
N GLU A 681 -27.51 11.92 -7.47
CA GLU A 681 -28.84 12.14 -8.05
C GLU A 681 -28.92 13.47 -8.79
N LYS A 682 -28.43 14.55 -8.17
CA LYS A 682 -28.45 15.90 -8.77
C LYS A 682 -27.56 15.97 -10.01
N LEU A 683 -26.36 15.37 -9.93
CA LEU A 683 -25.43 15.35 -11.06
C LEU A 683 -25.94 14.46 -12.20
N ALA A 684 -26.54 13.30 -11.90
CA ALA A 684 -27.14 12.42 -12.90
C ALA A 684 -28.31 13.07 -13.64
N LYS A 685 -29.16 13.85 -12.94
CA LYS A 685 -30.18 14.69 -13.57
C LYS A 685 -29.59 15.76 -14.50
N GLY A 686 -28.38 16.23 -14.21
CA GLY A 686 -27.62 17.10 -15.11
C GLY A 686 -27.32 16.43 -16.46
N PHE A 687 -26.91 15.17 -16.44
CA PHE A 687 -26.71 14.36 -17.65
C PHE A 687 -27.99 14.17 -18.46
N GLU A 688 -29.12 13.90 -17.81
CA GLU A 688 -30.42 13.74 -18.49
C GLU A 688 -30.85 15.02 -19.21
N LYS A 689 -30.59 16.19 -18.63
CA LYS A 689 -30.83 17.48 -19.29
C LYS A 689 -29.98 17.66 -20.54
N ILE A 690 -28.70 17.26 -20.50
CA ILE A 690 -27.79 17.30 -21.66
C ILE A 690 -28.34 16.43 -22.79
N VAL A 691 -28.70 15.18 -22.45
CA VAL A 691 -29.33 14.24 -23.40
C VAL A 691 -30.59 14.81 -24.05
N LEU A 692 -31.46 15.47 -23.27
CA LEU A 692 -32.69 16.07 -23.78
C LEU A 692 -32.38 17.26 -24.71
N GLN A 693 -31.44 18.12 -24.34
CA GLN A 693 -31.02 19.25 -25.17
C GLN A 693 -30.43 18.78 -26.51
N ASP A 694 -29.60 17.74 -26.51
CA ASP A 694 -29.05 17.17 -27.74
C ASP A 694 -30.14 16.58 -28.64
N ARG A 695 -31.15 15.91 -28.05
CA ARG A 695 -32.31 15.41 -28.80
C ARG A 695 -33.18 16.51 -29.40
N GLU A 696 -33.28 17.66 -28.73
CA GLU A 696 -34.01 18.83 -29.24
C GLU A 696 -33.22 19.58 -30.32
N ASN A 697 -31.90 19.70 -30.16
CA ASN A 697 -31.01 20.32 -31.14
C ASN A 697 -30.88 19.47 -32.41
N GLY A 698 -30.79 18.14 -32.29
CA GLY A 698 -30.78 17.21 -33.43
C GLY A 698 -32.11 17.11 -34.20
N LYS A 699 -33.18 17.77 -33.72
CA LYS A 699 -34.47 17.91 -34.43
C LYS A 699 -34.63 19.24 -35.17
N LYS A 700 -33.70 20.20 -35.00
CA LYS A 700 -33.68 21.40 -35.83
C LYS A 700 -32.86 21.13 -37.10
N PRO A 701 -33.35 21.50 -38.29
CA PRO A 701 -32.53 21.44 -39.49
C PRO A 701 -31.31 22.34 -39.28
N GLU A 702 -30.12 21.81 -39.57
CA GLU A 702 -28.85 22.53 -39.51
C GLU A 702 -28.98 23.87 -40.25
N THR A 703 -28.98 24.97 -39.49
CA THR A 703 -28.71 26.29 -40.03
C THR A 703 -27.34 26.69 -39.56
N ASP A 704 -26.48 26.93 -40.55
CA ASP A 704 -25.10 27.37 -40.47
C ASP A 704 -24.80 28.35 -39.33
N GLY A 705 -23.65 28.12 -38.69
CA GLY A 705 -22.75 29.20 -38.29
C GLY A 705 -22.58 29.44 -36.79
N ALA A 706 -21.53 28.85 -36.23
CA ALA A 706 -20.68 29.55 -35.24
C ALA A 706 -19.29 28.91 -35.19
N LYS A 707 -18.36 29.47 -35.96
CA LYS A 707 -16.91 29.28 -35.76
C LYS A 707 -16.53 29.90 -34.41
N GLY A 708 -15.89 29.12 -33.53
CA GLY A 708 -15.22 29.62 -32.33
C GLY A 708 -14.26 28.59 -31.77
N GLY A 709 -12.94 28.83 -31.91
CA GLY A 709 -11.88 28.06 -31.25
C GLY A 709 -11.18 27.03 -32.15
N ASN A 710 -10.00 27.38 -32.66
CA ASN A 710 -9.19 26.57 -33.58
C ASN A 710 -8.34 25.51 -32.86
N GLN A 711 -8.90 24.76 -31.89
CA GLN A 711 -8.23 23.62 -31.28
C GLN A 711 -8.69 22.32 -31.95
N PRO A 712 -7.77 21.45 -32.40
CA PRO A 712 -8.15 20.17 -33.00
C PRO A 712 -8.77 19.27 -31.93
N VAL A 713 -10.07 18.98 -32.08
CA VAL A 713 -10.82 18.03 -31.25
C VAL A 713 -10.27 16.62 -31.49
N TRP A 714 -10.02 15.85 -30.43
CA TRP A 714 -9.43 14.51 -30.58
C TRP A 714 -10.47 13.47 -30.96
N THR A 715 -10.14 12.65 -31.96
CA THR A 715 -11.01 11.63 -32.54
C THR A 715 -11.02 10.31 -31.78
N ALA A 716 -10.35 10.25 -30.64
CA ALA A 716 -9.95 9.00 -29.99
C ALA A 716 -9.01 8.13 -30.86
N ASP A 717 -8.38 8.69 -31.92
CA ASP A 717 -7.36 7.99 -32.69
C ASP A 717 -6.09 7.82 -31.85
N PRO A 718 -5.60 6.60 -31.63
CA PRO A 718 -4.41 6.35 -30.82
C PRO A 718 -3.11 6.89 -31.42
N ARG A 719 -3.06 7.09 -32.75
CA ARG A 719 -1.91 7.68 -33.45
C ARG A 719 -1.74 9.16 -33.12
N ASP A 720 -2.80 9.78 -32.60
CA ASP A 720 -2.76 11.14 -32.11
C ASP A 720 -2.14 11.23 -30.71
N LEU A 721 -2.08 10.16 -29.91
CA LEU A 721 -1.44 10.26 -28.59
C LEU A 721 0.00 10.76 -28.78
N VAL A 722 0.33 11.92 -28.19
CA VAL A 722 1.69 12.45 -28.25
C VAL A 722 2.58 11.36 -27.66
N LEU A 723 3.78 11.26 -28.20
CA LEU A 723 4.88 10.33 -27.88
C LEU A 723 5.32 10.40 -26.40
N THR A 724 4.41 10.44 -25.45
CA THR A 724 4.64 10.38 -24.01
C THR A 724 3.87 9.25 -23.33
N LEU A 725 3.09 8.47 -24.09
CA LEU A 725 3.02 7.02 -23.86
C LEU A 725 4.24 6.32 -24.45
N SER A 726 4.93 6.89 -25.43
CA SER A 726 6.19 6.36 -25.97
C SER A 726 7.11 7.53 -26.31
N GLU A 727 8.05 7.94 -25.44
CA GLU A 727 9.13 8.82 -25.88
C GLU A 727 9.80 8.13 -27.07
N ALA A 728 9.58 8.63 -28.28
CA ALA A 728 10.26 8.14 -29.46
C ALA A 728 11.73 8.51 -29.33
N THR A 729 12.54 7.55 -28.92
CA THR A 729 13.93 7.53 -29.33
C THR A 729 13.95 7.16 -30.81
N ASP A 730 14.04 8.17 -31.67
CA ASP A 730 14.60 7.99 -33.01
C ASP A 730 15.45 9.21 -33.34
N VAL A 731 16.77 9.04 -33.21
CA VAL A 731 17.73 9.72 -34.07
C VAL A 731 18.80 8.70 -34.44
N ASP A 732 18.42 7.70 -35.25
CA ASP A 732 19.34 7.19 -36.26
C ASP A 732 19.30 8.17 -37.44
N ALA A 733 20.25 9.09 -37.47
CA ALA A 733 20.66 9.75 -38.69
C ALA A 733 22.09 9.28 -38.98
N PHE A 734 22.20 8.12 -39.61
CA PHE A 734 23.34 7.80 -40.48
C PHE A 734 23.43 8.90 -41.53
N VAL A 735 24.38 9.83 -41.35
CA VAL A 735 24.91 10.60 -42.46
C VAL A 735 26.18 9.87 -42.87
N GLU A 736 26.06 9.14 -43.99
CA GLU A 736 27.17 8.65 -44.78
C GLU A 736 28.19 9.77 -44.96
N TRP A 737 29.40 9.54 -44.45
CA TRP A 737 30.60 10.21 -44.93
C TRP A 737 31.25 9.25 -45.92
N ASP A 738 31.38 9.68 -47.16
CA ASP A 738 32.23 9.01 -48.15
C ASP A 738 32.75 10.08 -49.13
N PRO A 739 33.99 9.99 -49.61
CA PRO A 739 35.26 9.91 -48.90
C PRO A 739 36.01 11.25 -48.80
#